data_AF-Q48034-F1
#
_entry.id   AF-Q48034-F1
#
_cell.length_a   1.000
_cell.length_b   1.000
_cell.length_c   1.000
_cell.angle_alpha   90.00
_cell.angle_beta   90.00
_cell.angle_gamma   90.00
#
_symmetry.space_group_name_H-M   'P 1'
#
loop_
_entity.id
_entity.type
_entity.pdbx_description
1 polymer ?
#
loop_
_entity_poly.entity_id
_entity_poly.type
_entity_poly.pdbx_seq_one_letter_code
_entity_poly.pdbx_strand_id
1 'polypeptide(L)'
;MKSVPLISGGLSFLLSACSGGGSFDVDNVSNTPSSKPRYQDDTSSSRTKSKLEKLSIPSLGGGMKLAALNLFDRNKPSLLNEDSYMIFSSRSTIEEDVKNDNQNGEHPIDSIVDPRAPNSNENRHGQKYVYSGLYYIQSWSLRDLPNKKFYSGYYGYAYYFGNTTASALPVGGVATYKGTWSFITAAENGKNYELLRNSGGGQAYSRRSATPEDIDLDRKTGLTSEFTVNFGTKKLTGGLYYNLRETDANKSQNRTHKLYDLEADVHSNRFRGKVKPTKKESSEEHPFTSEGTLEGGFYGPEGQELGGKFLAHDKKVLGVFSAKEQQETSENKKLPKETLIDGKLTTFKTTNATANATTDATTSTTASTKTDTTTNATANTENFTTKDIPSLGEADYLLIDNYPVPLFPESGDFISSKHHTVGKKTYQVEACCSNLSYVKFGMYYEAPPKEEEKEKEKDKDKEKEKQATTSIKTYYQFLLGLRTPSSEIPKEGSAKYHGNWFGYISDGETSYSASGDKERSKNAVAEFNVNFAEKTLTGELKRHDTQNPVFKINATFQSGKNDFTGTATAKDLAIDGKNTQGTSKVNFTATVNGAFYGPHATELGGYFTYNGNNPTDKNSSSNSEKARAAVVFGAKKQQVETTK
;
A
#
# COMPACT_ATOMS: atom_id res chain seq x y z
N MET A 1 65.61 -2.20 -10.48
CA MET A 1 66.27 -3.33 -11.16
C MET A 1 65.20 -4.22 -11.77
N LYS A 2 65.25 -4.38 -13.10
CA LYS A 2 64.61 -5.42 -13.96
C LYS A 2 63.08 -5.52 -13.93
N SER A 3 62.32 -5.59 -15.03
CA SER A 3 62.48 -5.33 -16.49
C SER A 3 61.17 -5.82 -17.14
N VAL A 4 60.63 -5.08 -18.11
CA VAL A 4 59.51 -5.46 -19.02
C VAL A 4 59.98 -6.58 -20.00
N PRO A 5 59.11 -7.28 -20.79
CA PRO A 5 58.43 -6.75 -22.03
C PRO A 5 56.96 -7.26 -22.18
N LEU A 6 55.96 -6.66 -22.84
CA LEU A 6 55.77 -6.03 -24.16
C LEU A 6 56.03 -6.94 -25.38
N ILE A 7 54.96 -7.50 -25.97
CA ILE A 7 54.92 -7.91 -27.38
C ILE A 7 53.63 -7.35 -28.01
N SER A 8 53.80 -6.28 -28.78
CA SER A 8 52.90 -5.86 -29.85
C SER A 8 53.46 -6.39 -31.18
N GLY A 9 52.64 -7.08 -31.98
CA GLY A 9 52.94 -7.35 -33.38
C GLY A 9 52.16 -6.38 -34.25
N GLY A 10 52.85 -5.49 -34.95
CA GLY A 10 52.29 -4.61 -35.96
C GLY A 10 52.28 -5.25 -37.36
N LEU A 11 51.49 -4.67 -38.26
CA LEU A 11 51.77 -4.68 -39.68
C LEU A 11 51.39 -3.31 -40.28
N SER A 12 52.41 -2.66 -40.82
CA SER A 12 52.40 -1.32 -41.42
C SER A 12 51.77 -1.31 -42.80
N PHE A 13 51.26 -0.16 -43.25
CA PHE A 13 51.64 0.43 -44.54
C PHE A 13 51.46 1.95 -44.53
N LEU A 14 52.55 2.65 -44.85
CA LEU A 14 52.66 4.09 -45.09
C LEU A 14 52.18 4.42 -46.51
N LEU A 15 51.68 5.64 -46.73
CA LEU A 15 52.09 6.52 -47.83
C LEU A 15 51.60 7.96 -47.58
N SER A 16 52.57 8.86 -47.59
CA SER A 16 52.45 10.33 -47.55
C SER A 16 52.50 10.92 -48.96
N ALA A 17 51.73 11.97 -49.25
CA ALA A 17 52.11 13.03 -50.21
C ALA A 17 51.21 14.29 -50.05
N CYS A 18 51.76 15.44 -50.42
CA CYS A 18 51.43 16.78 -49.94
C CYS A 18 50.42 17.60 -50.77
N SER A 19 49.96 18.67 -50.11
CA SER A 19 49.78 20.05 -50.60
C SER A 19 48.46 20.47 -51.26
N GLY A 20 47.92 21.59 -50.76
CA GLY A 20 46.86 22.37 -51.39
C GLY A 20 46.19 23.31 -50.39
N GLY A 21 46.75 24.52 -50.22
CA GLY A 21 46.18 25.55 -49.37
C GLY A 21 44.83 26.05 -49.90
N GLY A 22 43.90 26.28 -48.97
CA GLY A 22 42.60 26.88 -49.24
C GLY A 22 41.96 27.27 -47.91
N SER A 23 42.22 28.50 -47.48
CA SER A 23 41.53 29.12 -46.34
C SER A 23 40.09 29.42 -46.76
N PHE A 24 39.15 28.59 -46.32
CA PHE A 24 37.75 28.97 -46.26
C PHE A 24 37.47 29.38 -44.82
N ASP A 25 37.46 30.69 -44.58
CA ASP A 25 36.76 31.25 -43.42
C ASP A 25 35.29 30.95 -43.60
N VAL A 26 34.84 29.84 -43.03
CA VAL A 26 33.45 29.69 -42.61
C VAL A 26 33.38 30.35 -41.25
N ASP A 27 32.85 31.57 -41.25
CA ASP A 27 32.39 32.25 -40.05
C ASP A 27 31.65 31.23 -39.18
N ASN A 28 32.29 30.88 -38.06
CA ASN A 28 31.70 30.06 -37.03
C ASN A 28 30.59 30.91 -36.41
N VAL A 29 29.39 30.83 -36.98
CA VAL A 29 28.18 31.41 -36.40
C VAL A 29 28.07 30.81 -35.00
N SER A 30 28.44 31.61 -34.00
CA SER A 30 28.24 31.26 -32.61
C SER A 30 26.75 31.04 -32.45
N ASN A 31 26.34 29.78 -32.27
CA ASN A 31 25.03 29.47 -31.73
C ASN A 31 24.97 30.15 -30.37
N THR A 32 24.35 31.33 -30.31
CA THR A 32 23.91 31.93 -29.06
C THR A 32 23.22 30.83 -28.26
N PRO A 33 23.68 30.50 -27.04
CA PRO A 33 22.97 29.56 -26.20
C PRO A 33 21.55 30.11 -26.06
N SER A 34 20.56 29.34 -26.52
CA SER A 34 19.16 29.67 -26.30
C SER A 34 18.99 29.98 -24.81
N SER A 35 18.64 31.22 -24.49
CA SER A 35 18.52 31.76 -23.13
C SER A 35 17.34 31.16 -22.35
N LYS A 36 16.81 30.03 -22.81
CA LYS A 36 15.71 29.34 -22.15
C LYS A 36 16.26 28.75 -20.83
N PRO A 37 15.69 29.11 -19.67
CA PRO A 37 16.14 28.57 -18.41
C PRO A 37 16.05 27.04 -18.45
N ARG A 38 17.13 26.37 -18.08
CA ARG A 38 17.15 24.92 -17.87
C ARG A 38 16.47 24.63 -16.54
N TYR A 39 15.68 23.56 -16.52
CA TYR A 39 14.91 23.14 -15.36
C TYR A 39 15.42 21.79 -14.87
N GLN A 40 15.47 21.63 -13.56
CA GLN A 40 15.83 20.38 -12.90
C GLN A 40 14.84 20.07 -11.78
N ASP A 41 14.77 18.81 -11.38
CA ASP A 41 13.91 18.39 -10.27
C ASP A 41 14.29 19.14 -8.99
N ASP A 42 13.29 19.59 -8.24
CA ASP A 42 13.49 20.18 -6.93
C ASP A 42 13.87 19.10 -5.91
N THR A 43 15.09 19.14 -5.39
CA THR A 43 15.61 18.16 -4.41
C THR A 43 15.43 18.61 -2.95
N SER A 44 14.82 19.77 -2.71
CA SER A 44 14.62 20.33 -1.36
C SER A 44 13.75 19.44 -0.46
N SER A 45 12.83 18.68 -1.06
CA SER A 45 12.01 17.69 -0.37
C SER A 45 12.43 16.28 -0.79
N SER A 46 13.01 15.53 0.16
CA SER A 46 13.13 14.08 0.05
C SER A 46 12.57 13.44 1.31
N ARG A 47 11.81 12.36 1.12
CA ARG A 47 11.34 11.55 2.25
C ARG A 47 12.42 10.55 2.61
N THR A 48 12.79 10.47 3.88
CA THR A 48 13.58 9.32 4.36
C THR A 48 12.76 8.07 4.17
N LYS A 49 13.17 7.20 3.25
CA LYS A 49 12.54 5.89 3.07
C LYS A 49 12.73 5.08 4.35
N SER A 50 11.63 4.62 4.92
CA SER A 50 11.66 3.84 6.15
C SER A 50 12.37 2.50 5.88
N LYS A 51 13.50 2.25 6.54
CA LYS A 51 14.10 0.90 6.61
C LYS A 51 13.31 0.12 7.65
N LEU A 52 12.20 -0.48 7.23
CA LEU A 52 11.26 -1.13 8.13
C LEU A 52 11.75 -2.53 8.49
N GLU A 53 11.89 -2.80 9.78
CA GLU A 53 11.96 -4.16 10.31
C GLU A 53 10.63 -4.89 10.02
N LYS A 54 10.65 -6.23 10.05
CA LYS A 54 9.52 -7.07 9.63
C LYS A 54 8.23 -6.73 10.37
N LEU A 55 8.30 -6.44 11.67
CA LEU A 55 7.16 -6.00 12.49
C LEU A 55 6.69 -4.56 12.22
N SER A 56 7.54 -3.74 11.61
CA SER A 56 7.25 -2.35 11.26
C SER A 56 6.71 -2.18 9.83
N ILE A 57 6.69 -3.26 9.04
CA ILE A 57 6.06 -3.27 7.72
C ILE A 57 4.57 -2.94 7.93
N PRO A 58 4.06 -1.88 7.30
CA PRO A 58 2.68 -1.51 7.46
C PRO A 58 1.78 -2.60 6.87
N SER A 59 0.71 -2.91 7.57
CA SER A 59 -0.32 -3.82 7.10
C SER A 59 -1.69 -3.39 7.62
N LEU A 60 -2.76 -3.93 7.01
CA LEU A 60 -4.10 -3.80 7.55
C LEU A 60 -4.20 -4.43 8.94
N GLY A 61 -3.45 -5.52 9.16
CA GLY A 61 -3.36 -6.22 10.41
C GLY A 61 -2.47 -7.45 10.33
N GLY A 62 -2.50 -8.24 11.39
CA GLY A 62 -1.84 -9.53 11.48
C GLY A 62 -1.97 -10.10 12.89
N GLY A 63 -1.29 -11.21 13.13
CA GLY A 63 -1.34 -11.89 14.41
C GLY A 63 -0.08 -12.68 14.73
N MET A 64 0.23 -12.74 16.01
CA MET A 64 1.32 -13.55 16.57
C MET A 64 0.74 -14.80 17.18
N LYS A 65 1.31 -15.96 16.85
CA LYS A 65 0.90 -17.23 17.44
C LYS A 65 1.20 -17.28 18.93
N LEU A 66 0.31 -17.87 19.72
CA LEU A 66 0.55 -18.15 21.14
C LEU A 66 1.75 -19.11 21.28
N ALA A 67 2.64 -18.81 22.21
CA ALA A 67 3.77 -19.65 22.55
C ALA A 67 3.32 -20.85 23.39
N ALA A 68 3.82 -22.03 23.04
CA ALA A 68 3.75 -23.22 23.86
C ALA A 68 5.17 -23.75 24.08
N LEU A 69 5.48 -24.20 25.30
CA LEU A 69 6.78 -24.77 25.61
C LEU A 69 6.91 -26.14 24.92
N ASN A 70 8.05 -26.40 24.27
CA ASN A 70 8.34 -27.74 23.79
C ASN A 70 8.71 -28.65 24.97
N LEU A 71 7.81 -29.57 25.32
CA LEU A 71 7.95 -30.46 26.47
C LEU A 71 9.05 -31.52 26.31
N PHE A 72 9.60 -31.70 25.10
CA PHE A 72 10.81 -32.50 24.86
C PHE A 72 12.12 -31.76 25.19
N ASP A 73 12.16 -30.43 25.06
CA ASP A 73 13.32 -29.59 25.33
C ASP A 73 12.94 -28.46 26.29
N ARG A 74 12.62 -28.84 27.53
CA ARG A 74 12.08 -27.94 28.56
C ARG A 74 13.09 -26.90 29.03
N ASN A 75 14.37 -27.03 28.67
CA ASN A 75 15.42 -26.11 29.06
C ASN A 75 15.47 -24.87 28.15
N LYS A 76 14.77 -24.89 27.01
CA LYS A 76 14.70 -23.75 26.09
C LYS A 76 13.36 -23.01 26.24
N PRO A 77 13.38 -21.69 26.49
CA PRO A 77 12.15 -20.91 26.47
C PRO A 77 11.60 -20.80 25.04
N SER A 78 10.28 -20.83 24.92
CA SER A 78 9.56 -20.47 23.70
C SER A 78 9.33 -18.96 23.69
N LEU A 79 10.32 -18.22 23.18
CA LEU A 79 10.23 -16.77 22.98
C LEU A 79 9.29 -16.43 21.80
N LEU A 80 8.73 -15.23 21.82
CA LEU A 80 7.91 -14.72 20.73
C LEU A 80 8.83 -14.30 19.57
N ASN A 81 8.62 -14.86 18.37
CA ASN A 81 9.45 -14.55 17.21
C ASN A 81 8.68 -13.69 16.20
N GLU A 82 9.32 -12.66 15.66
CA GLU A 82 8.81 -11.88 14.52
C GLU A 82 8.49 -12.76 13.31
N ASP A 83 9.20 -13.87 13.11
CA ASP A 83 8.89 -14.82 12.04
C ASP A 83 7.58 -15.58 12.26
N SER A 84 7.10 -15.65 13.50
CA SER A 84 5.81 -16.22 13.86
C SER A 84 4.68 -15.20 13.76
N TYR A 85 4.98 -13.95 13.39
CA TYR A 85 3.98 -12.95 13.07
C TYR A 85 3.47 -13.13 11.64
N MET A 86 2.19 -13.43 11.51
CA MET A 86 1.51 -13.59 10.23
C MET A 86 0.77 -12.31 9.87
N ILE A 87 1.13 -11.71 8.73
CA ILE A 87 0.27 -10.72 8.08
C ILE A 87 -0.81 -11.49 7.32
N PHE A 88 -2.07 -11.14 7.53
CA PHE A 88 -3.18 -11.78 6.83
C PHE A 88 -4.08 -10.75 6.16
N SER A 89 -4.59 -11.13 4.98
CA SER A 89 -5.44 -10.31 4.12
C SER A 89 -6.87 -10.20 4.65
N SER A 90 -7.30 -11.16 5.48
CA SER A 90 -8.61 -11.19 6.10
C SER A 90 -8.55 -11.81 7.49
N ARG A 91 -9.54 -11.47 8.29
CA ARG A 91 -9.78 -12.06 9.61
C ARG A 91 -10.01 -13.58 9.56
N SER A 92 -10.50 -14.12 8.44
CA SER A 92 -10.75 -15.56 8.29
C SER A 92 -9.47 -16.40 8.21
N THR A 93 -8.29 -15.82 7.94
CA THR A 93 -7.04 -16.59 7.84
C THR A 93 -6.67 -17.26 9.16
N ILE A 94 -6.79 -16.55 10.28
CA ILE A 94 -6.56 -17.14 11.61
C ILE A 94 -7.70 -18.07 12.04
N GLU A 95 -8.91 -17.85 11.52
CA GLU A 95 -10.06 -18.73 11.75
C GLU A 95 -9.81 -20.11 11.15
N GLU A 96 -9.38 -20.15 9.89
CA GLU A 96 -9.09 -21.36 9.14
C GLU A 96 -7.94 -22.15 9.77
N ASP A 97 -6.85 -21.48 10.15
CA ASP A 97 -5.70 -22.13 10.80
C ASP A 97 -6.08 -22.77 12.14
N VAL A 98 -6.78 -22.03 13.01
CA VAL A 98 -7.24 -22.59 14.31
C VAL A 98 -8.22 -23.73 14.09
N LYS A 99 -9.12 -23.64 13.10
CA LYS A 99 -10.08 -24.71 12.79
C LYS A 99 -9.37 -26.00 12.34
N ASN A 100 -8.30 -25.89 11.54
CA ASN A 100 -7.53 -27.04 11.08
C ASN A 100 -6.81 -27.76 12.22
N ASP A 101 -6.40 -27.04 13.26
CA ASP A 101 -5.76 -27.59 14.47
C ASP A 101 -6.75 -27.95 15.59
N ASN A 102 -8.04 -27.64 15.43
CA ASN A 102 -9.09 -27.90 16.43
C ASN A 102 -9.71 -29.30 16.28
N GLN A 103 -8.92 -30.33 16.60
CA GLN A 103 -9.35 -31.73 16.48
C GLN A 103 -10.54 -32.10 17.37
N ASN A 104 -10.77 -31.35 18.45
CA ASN A 104 -11.79 -31.64 19.46
C ASN A 104 -13.09 -30.84 19.25
N GLY A 105 -13.16 -29.98 18.23
CA GLY A 105 -14.33 -29.14 17.97
C GLY A 105 -14.63 -28.13 19.07
N GLU A 106 -13.61 -27.67 19.80
CA GLU A 106 -13.77 -26.68 20.87
C GLU A 106 -14.23 -25.34 20.32
N HIS A 107 -15.06 -24.61 21.08
CA HIS A 107 -15.36 -23.24 20.75
C HIS A 107 -14.17 -22.34 21.15
N PRO A 108 -13.63 -21.52 20.23
CA PRO A 108 -12.59 -20.56 20.56
C PRO A 108 -13.05 -19.54 21.62
N ILE A 109 -12.10 -19.05 22.44
CA ILE A 109 -12.37 -18.16 23.59
C ILE A 109 -12.85 -16.76 23.22
N ASP A 110 -12.61 -16.33 21.98
CA ASP A 110 -13.16 -15.09 21.44
C ASP A 110 -13.76 -15.37 20.06
N SER A 111 -14.69 -14.55 19.63
CA SER A 111 -15.16 -14.58 18.26
C SER A 111 -14.38 -13.55 17.47
N ILE A 112 -13.74 -14.01 16.39
CA ILE A 112 -13.19 -13.08 15.38
C ILE A 112 -14.26 -12.09 14.95
N VAL A 113 -15.54 -12.51 14.90
CA VAL A 113 -16.74 -11.75 14.52
C VAL A 113 -17.67 -11.63 15.73
N ASP A 114 -17.30 -10.80 16.71
CA ASP A 114 -18.18 -10.57 17.86
C ASP A 114 -18.89 -9.21 17.78
N PRO A 115 -20.06 -9.13 17.11
CA PRO A 115 -20.83 -7.90 17.07
C PRO A 115 -21.36 -7.57 18.46
N ARG A 116 -21.34 -6.27 18.81
CA ARG A 116 -21.83 -5.72 20.09
C ARG A 116 -23.25 -6.17 20.45
N ALA A 117 -24.07 -6.42 19.43
CA ALA A 117 -25.43 -6.91 19.49
C ALA A 117 -25.78 -7.60 18.16
N PRO A 118 -26.83 -8.43 18.09
CA PRO A 118 -27.32 -8.96 16.82
C PRO A 118 -27.53 -7.82 15.81
N ASN A 119 -26.99 -7.95 14.59
CA ASN A 119 -27.01 -6.94 13.52
C ASN A 119 -26.21 -5.64 13.78
N SER A 120 -25.35 -5.60 14.81
CA SER A 120 -24.40 -4.49 15.02
C SER A 120 -23.18 -4.63 14.11
N ASN A 121 -22.75 -3.52 13.51
CA ASN A 121 -21.47 -3.41 12.81
C ASN A 121 -20.31 -3.01 13.74
N GLU A 122 -20.60 -2.70 15.01
CA GLU A 122 -19.59 -2.49 16.05
C GLU A 122 -19.28 -3.80 16.77
N ASN A 123 -18.04 -3.97 17.22
CA ASN A 123 -17.63 -5.06 18.09
C ASN A 123 -18.08 -4.82 19.55
N ARG A 124 -17.88 -5.79 20.45
CA ARG A 124 -18.22 -5.68 21.88
C ARG A 124 -17.60 -4.48 22.61
N HIS A 125 -16.55 -3.89 22.05
CA HIS A 125 -15.84 -2.73 22.59
C HIS A 125 -16.27 -1.40 21.92
N GLY A 126 -17.22 -1.44 20.97
CA GLY A 126 -17.78 -0.26 20.29
C GLY A 126 -17.00 0.24 19.08
N GLN A 127 -15.96 -0.49 18.63
CA GLN A 127 -15.20 -0.21 17.42
C GLN A 127 -15.84 -0.88 16.19
N LYS A 128 -15.78 -0.20 15.05
CA LYS A 128 -16.33 -0.62 13.75
C LYS A 128 -15.24 -0.97 12.74
N TYR A 129 -14.11 -0.28 12.81
CA TYR A 129 -13.06 -0.32 11.80
C TYR A 129 -11.85 -1.14 12.25
N VAL A 130 -11.58 -1.20 13.55
CA VAL A 130 -10.46 -1.94 14.14
C VAL A 130 -10.96 -3.05 15.04
N TYR A 131 -10.32 -4.21 14.91
CA TYR A 131 -10.53 -5.38 15.75
C TYR A 131 -9.18 -5.77 16.33
N SER A 132 -9.09 -5.97 17.65
CA SER A 132 -7.89 -6.46 18.31
C SER A 132 -8.27 -7.35 19.47
N GLY A 133 -7.52 -8.43 19.69
CA GLY A 133 -7.84 -9.37 20.75
C GLY A 133 -7.02 -10.65 20.65
N LEU A 134 -7.58 -11.72 21.22
CA LEU A 134 -7.02 -13.06 21.12
C LEU A 134 -8.03 -13.95 20.40
N TYR A 135 -7.56 -14.94 19.65
CA TYR A 135 -8.44 -15.96 19.06
C TYR A 135 -7.74 -17.31 19.17
N TYR A 136 -8.20 -18.16 20.09
CA TYR A 136 -7.54 -19.43 20.41
C TYR A 136 -8.49 -20.47 20.99
N ILE A 137 -8.07 -21.74 20.87
CA ILE A 137 -8.63 -22.90 21.58
C ILE A 137 -7.77 -23.25 22.79
N GLN A 138 -8.37 -23.84 23.82
CA GLN A 138 -7.70 -24.07 25.08
C GLN A 138 -7.00 -25.44 25.16
N SER A 139 -7.50 -26.45 24.45
CA SER A 139 -6.96 -27.83 24.51
C SER A 139 -6.34 -28.27 23.19
N TRP A 140 -5.18 -27.71 22.86
CA TRP A 140 -4.34 -28.19 21.77
C TRP A 140 -3.23 -29.10 22.27
N SER A 141 -2.86 -30.08 21.44
CA SER A 141 -1.74 -30.99 21.69
C SER A 141 -1.13 -31.45 20.36
N LEU A 142 0.15 -31.15 20.16
CA LEU A 142 0.93 -31.64 19.02
C LEU A 142 2.03 -32.58 19.52
N ARG A 143 2.02 -33.83 19.06
CA ARG A 143 3.07 -34.83 19.34
C ARG A 143 3.72 -35.29 18.04
N ASP A 144 4.93 -34.83 17.79
CA ASP A 144 5.78 -35.21 16.66
C ASP A 144 7.13 -35.70 17.22
N LEU A 145 7.14 -37.00 17.57
CA LEU A 145 8.26 -37.68 18.21
C LEU A 145 9.53 -37.66 17.34
N PRO A 146 9.48 -37.93 16.01
CA PRO A 146 10.67 -37.89 15.16
C PRO A 146 11.38 -36.55 15.17
N ASN A 147 10.63 -35.44 15.17
CA ASN A 147 11.20 -34.09 15.22
C ASN A 147 11.38 -33.54 16.63
N LYS A 148 11.19 -34.38 17.67
CA LYS A 148 11.29 -34.01 19.10
C LYS A 148 10.44 -32.79 19.46
N LYS A 149 9.19 -32.77 18.97
CA LYS A 149 8.21 -31.70 19.21
C LYS A 149 7.04 -32.24 20.03
N PHE A 150 6.84 -31.69 21.22
CA PHE A 150 5.65 -31.95 22.02
C PHE A 150 5.15 -30.66 22.63
N TYR A 151 4.02 -30.19 22.15
CA TYR A 151 3.37 -28.97 22.63
C TYR A 151 1.99 -29.32 23.19
N SER A 152 1.56 -28.60 24.22
CA SER A 152 0.21 -28.70 24.76
C SER A 152 -0.21 -27.39 25.41
N GLY A 153 -1.50 -27.08 25.38
CA GLY A 153 -2.09 -25.88 25.95
C GLY A 153 -2.85 -25.09 24.89
N TYR A 154 -2.67 -23.78 24.87
CA TYR A 154 -3.44 -22.90 23.99
C TYR A 154 -2.89 -22.89 22.56
N TYR A 155 -3.78 -22.84 21.58
CA TYR A 155 -3.44 -22.67 20.18
C TYR A 155 -4.28 -21.59 19.54
N GLY A 156 -3.61 -20.61 18.95
CA GLY A 156 -4.26 -19.49 18.28
C GLY A 156 -3.36 -18.28 18.23
N TYR A 157 -3.95 -17.09 18.17
CA TYR A 157 -3.25 -15.86 17.85
C TYR A 157 -3.67 -14.69 18.75
N ALA A 158 -2.70 -13.84 19.12
CA ALA A 158 -2.97 -12.45 19.45
C ALA A 158 -2.95 -11.63 18.17
N TYR A 159 -3.99 -10.82 17.92
CA TYR A 159 -4.14 -10.15 16.64
C TYR A 159 -4.65 -8.73 16.74
N TYR A 160 -4.38 -7.95 15.69
CA TYR A 160 -5.15 -6.76 15.36
C TYR A 160 -5.39 -6.72 13.85
N PHE A 161 -6.52 -6.17 13.43
CA PHE A 161 -6.90 -6.01 12.04
C PHE A 161 -7.83 -4.82 11.86
N GLY A 162 -7.45 -3.91 10.98
CA GLY A 162 -8.30 -2.79 10.57
C GLY A 162 -8.77 -2.93 9.13
N ASN A 163 -10.09 -2.85 8.92
CA ASN A 163 -10.73 -3.12 7.64
C ASN A 163 -10.73 -1.90 6.68
N THR A 164 -10.54 -0.69 7.20
CA THR A 164 -10.60 0.56 6.43
C THR A 164 -9.55 1.50 6.98
N THR A 165 -8.46 1.71 6.24
CA THR A 165 -7.43 2.69 6.60
C THR A 165 -7.97 4.10 6.49
N ALA A 166 -7.58 4.99 7.40
CA ALA A 166 -7.97 6.40 7.30
C ALA A 166 -7.36 7.04 6.06
N SER A 167 -8.19 7.74 5.28
CA SER A 167 -7.74 8.60 4.17
C SER A 167 -7.78 10.07 4.55
N ALA A 168 -8.65 10.44 5.48
CA ALA A 168 -8.72 11.76 6.07
C ALA A 168 -8.33 11.76 7.55
N LEU A 169 -7.58 12.78 7.97
CA LEU A 169 -7.14 12.97 9.34
C LEU A 169 -7.15 14.47 9.70
N PRO A 170 -7.21 14.82 10.99
CA PRO A 170 -6.94 16.18 11.42
C PRO A 170 -5.55 16.64 10.99
N VAL A 171 -5.45 17.88 10.53
CA VAL A 171 -4.16 18.53 10.20
C VAL A 171 -3.54 19.27 11.40
N GLY A 172 -4.29 19.35 12.51
CA GLY A 172 -3.87 20.01 13.74
C GLY A 172 -4.82 19.68 14.89
N GLY A 173 -4.44 20.13 16.09
CA GLY A 173 -5.19 19.86 17.32
C GLY A 173 -4.81 18.53 18.00
N VAL A 174 -5.51 18.26 19.09
CA VAL A 174 -5.25 17.12 19.98
C VAL A 174 -6.53 16.30 20.11
N ALA A 175 -6.44 15.00 19.91
CA ALA A 175 -7.55 14.06 20.09
C ALA A 175 -7.18 12.97 21.09
N THR A 176 -8.17 12.52 21.87
CA THR A 176 -8.01 11.43 22.82
C THR A 176 -8.75 10.19 22.32
N TYR A 177 -8.10 9.03 22.40
CA TYR A 177 -8.65 7.74 22.02
C TYR A 177 -8.65 6.83 23.25
N LYS A 178 -9.75 6.12 23.48
CA LYS A 178 -9.87 5.12 24.55
C LYS A 178 -10.31 3.79 24.00
N GLY A 179 -9.81 2.70 24.57
CA GLY A 179 -10.22 1.37 24.20
C GLY A 179 -9.61 0.31 25.09
N THR A 180 -9.23 -0.80 24.47
CA THR A 180 -8.75 -2.00 25.16
C THR A 180 -7.43 -2.46 24.56
N TRP A 181 -6.79 -3.40 25.24
CA TRP A 181 -5.63 -4.10 24.73
C TRP A 181 -5.63 -5.54 25.26
N SER A 182 -4.92 -6.41 24.56
CA SER A 182 -4.68 -7.80 24.94
C SER A 182 -3.21 -8.10 24.79
N PHE A 183 -2.75 -9.16 25.46
CA PHE A 183 -1.36 -9.59 25.38
C PHE A 183 -1.23 -11.10 25.33
N ILE A 184 -0.08 -11.54 24.85
CA ILE A 184 0.44 -12.90 25.03
C ILE A 184 1.89 -12.81 25.51
N THR A 185 2.33 -13.87 26.19
CA THR A 185 3.72 -13.97 26.67
C THR A 185 4.48 -15.10 26.00
N ALA A 186 5.80 -15.08 26.13
CA ALA A 186 6.64 -16.27 25.97
C ALA A 186 6.25 -17.38 26.98
N ALA A 187 6.82 -18.57 26.80
CA ALA A 187 6.72 -19.66 27.75
C ALA A 187 8.11 -20.15 28.19
N GLU A 188 8.33 -20.36 29.49
CA GLU A 188 9.61 -20.73 30.08
C GLU A 188 9.38 -21.67 31.27
N ASN A 189 9.96 -22.86 31.19
CA ASN A 189 9.70 -23.94 32.13
C ASN A 189 9.93 -23.54 33.60
N GLY A 190 8.90 -23.69 34.43
CA GLY A 190 8.99 -23.45 35.87
C GLY A 190 8.96 -21.99 36.29
N LYS A 191 8.97 -21.04 35.34
CA LYS A 191 8.85 -19.61 35.64
C LYS A 191 7.37 -19.24 35.81
N ASN A 192 7.06 -18.57 36.92
CA ASN A 192 5.71 -18.11 37.26
C ASN A 192 5.76 -16.65 37.72
N TYR A 193 4.64 -15.96 37.62
CA TYR A 193 4.48 -14.58 38.09
C TYR A 193 3.20 -14.47 38.91
N GLU A 194 3.24 -13.72 40.02
CA GLU A 194 2.08 -13.61 40.94
C GLU A 194 0.82 -13.08 40.25
N LEU A 195 0.96 -12.09 39.35
CA LEU A 195 -0.18 -11.51 38.61
C LEU A 195 -0.89 -12.51 37.68
N LEU A 196 -0.18 -13.57 37.26
CA LEU A 196 -0.64 -14.54 36.25
C LEU A 196 -1.13 -15.87 36.87
N ARG A 197 -1.52 -15.85 38.15
CA ARG A 197 -1.91 -17.06 38.91
C ARG A 197 -3.41 -17.34 38.95
N ASN A 198 -4.24 -16.56 38.26
CA ASN A 198 -5.69 -16.72 38.34
C ASN A 198 -6.17 -18.06 37.76
N SER A 199 -5.51 -18.58 36.70
CA SER A 199 -5.89 -19.85 36.10
C SER A 199 -5.40 -21.04 36.93
N GLY A 200 -6.33 -21.95 37.24
CA GLY A 200 -6.08 -23.16 38.02
C GLY A 200 -5.09 -24.09 37.31
N GLY A 201 -3.81 -24.02 37.68
CA GLY A 201 -2.79 -24.95 37.19
C GLY A 201 -1.36 -24.41 37.11
N GLY A 202 -1.12 -23.11 37.30
CA GLY A 202 0.23 -22.53 37.28
C GLY A 202 0.97 -22.77 35.95
N GLN A 203 0.22 -22.90 34.85
CA GLN A 203 0.77 -23.20 33.52
C GLN A 203 1.05 -21.93 32.70
N ALA A 204 0.38 -20.82 33.06
CA ALA A 204 0.57 -19.52 32.45
C ALA A 204 2.03 -19.09 32.59
N TYR A 205 2.65 -18.71 31.48
CA TYR A 205 4.09 -18.46 31.32
C TYR A 205 4.98 -19.70 31.54
N SER A 206 4.66 -20.62 32.46
CA SER A 206 5.49 -21.79 32.75
C SER A 206 5.49 -22.85 31.64
N ARG A 207 4.36 -23.02 30.93
CA ARG A 207 4.18 -24.05 29.88
C ARG A 207 3.54 -23.53 28.61
N ARG A 208 2.77 -22.45 28.71
CA ARG A 208 2.09 -21.78 27.59
C ARG A 208 2.12 -20.28 27.77
N SER A 209 1.82 -19.51 26.73
CA SER A 209 1.54 -18.08 26.84
C SER A 209 0.52 -17.83 27.95
N ALA A 210 0.82 -16.83 28.77
CA ALA A 210 -0.20 -16.22 29.59
C ALA A 210 -1.10 -15.31 28.72
N THR A 211 -2.37 -15.24 29.07
CA THR A 211 -3.40 -14.40 28.45
C THR A 211 -4.11 -13.55 29.52
N PRO A 212 -5.00 -12.61 29.16
CA PRO A 212 -5.77 -11.85 30.14
C PRO A 212 -6.62 -12.72 31.09
N GLU A 213 -7.01 -13.94 30.70
CA GLU A 213 -7.74 -14.88 31.58
C GLU A 213 -6.92 -15.33 32.79
N ASP A 214 -5.58 -15.26 32.69
CA ASP A 214 -4.66 -15.63 33.75
C ASP A 214 -4.50 -14.54 34.83
N ILE A 215 -5.15 -13.38 34.66
CA ILE A 215 -5.22 -12.28 35.63
C ILE A 215 -6.65 -12.20 36.21
N ASP A 216 -6.80 -11.95 37.52
CA ASP A 216 -8.11 -11.72 38.15
C ASP A 216 -8.65 -10.31 37.85
N LEU A 217 -9.06 -10.10 36.60
CA LEU A 217 -9.50 -8.82 36.07
C LEU A 217 -10.96 -8.51 36.41
N ASP A 218 -11.24 -7.21 36.56
CA ASP A 218 -12.61 -6.71 36.61
C ASP A 218 -13.34 -7.04 35.30
N ARG A 219 -14.52 -7.65 35.41
CA ARG A 219 -15.28 -8.14 34.24
C ARG A 219 -15.80 -7.03 33.32
N LYS A 220 -15.89 -5.78 33.81
CA LYS A 220 -16.37 -4.64 33.02
C LYS A 220 -15.22 -3.85 32.41
N THR A 221 -14.19 -3.54 33.22
CA THR A 221 -13.08 -2.67 32.76
C THR A 221 -11.90 -3.46 32.21
N GLY A 222 -11.57 -4.62 32.79
CA GLY A 222 -10.53 -5.51 32.29
C GLY A 222 -9.20 -4.80 31.96
N LEU A 223 -8.72 -4.99 30.74
CA LEU A 223 -7.55 -4.33 30.18
C LEU A 223 -7.96 -3.11 29.34
N THR A 224 -7.49 -1.93 29.74
CA THR A 224 -7.86 -0.64 29.09
C THR A 224 -6.66 0.07 28.50
N SER A 225 -6.88 0.84 27.46
CA SER A 225 -5.88 1.65 26.77
C SER A 225 -6.38 3.07 26.58
N GLU A 226 -5.48 4.05 26.72
CA GLU A 226 -5.76 5.46 26.50
C GLU A 226 -4.61 6.12 25.73
N PHE A 227 -4.95 6.91 24.73
CA PHE A 227 -4.00 7.57 23.85
C PHE A 227 -4.36 9.04 23.65
N THR A 228 -3.34 9.87 23.52
CA THR A 228 -3.46 11.27 23.11
C THR A 228 -2.63 11.48 21.86
N VAL A 229 -3.27 11.99 20.81
CA VAL A 229 -2.65 12.24 19.51
C VAL A 229 -2.65 13.74 19.24
N ASN A 230 -1.47 14.32 19.09
CA ASN A 230 -1.30 15.68 18.61
C ASN A 230 -0.98 15.65 17.12
N PHE A 231 -1.96 16.03 16.29
CA PHE A 231 -1.83 16.02 14.84
C PHE A 231 -0.95 17.16 14.31
N GLY A 232 -0.84 18.27 15.06
CA GLY A 232 0.01 19.39 14.68
C GLY A 232 1.50 19.07 14.86
N THR A 233 1.86 18.44 15.97
CA THR A 233 3.25 17.99 16.22
C THR A 233 3.54 16.60 15.67
N LYS A 234 2.53 15.90 15.14
CA LYS A 234 2.60 14.51 14.66
C LYS A 234 3.16 13.54 15.71
N LYS A 235 2.68 13.66 16.96
CA LYS A 235 3.10 12.81 18.09
C LYS A 235 1.91 12.11 18.72
N LEU A 236 2.13 10.88 19.18
CA LEU A 236 1.18 10.08 19.95
C LEU A 236 1.83 9.68 21.28
N THR A 237 1.08 9.85 22.36
CA THR A 237 1.39 9.28 23.67
C THR A 237 0.25 8.38 24.14
N GLY A 238 0.52 7.42 25.01
CA GLY A 238 -0.54 6.59 25.56
C GLY A 238 -0.12 5.76 26.76
N GLY A 239 -1.08 5.03 27.33
CA GLY A 239 -0.88 4.14 28.46
C GLY A 239 -1.71 2.86 28.34
N LEU A 240 -1.16 1.75 28.82
CA LEU A 240 -1.84 0.45 28.91
C LEU A 240 -2.01 0.07 30.38
N TYR A 241 -3.23 -0.31 30.73
CA TYR A 241 -3.65 -0.53 32.11
C TYR A 241 -4.35 -1.87 32.28
N TYR A 242 -4.23 -2.44 33.48
CA TYR A 242 -5.10 -3.51 33.96
C TYR A 242 -5.91 -3.05 35.16
N ASN A 243 -7.13 -3.58 35.28
CA ASN A 243 -8.06 -3.26 36.36
C ASN A 243 -8.42 -4.54 37.11
N LEU A 244 -8.06 -4.62 38.39
CA LEU A 244 -8.34 -5.78 39.24
C LEU A 244 -9.81 -5.84 39.66
N ARG A 245 -10.33 -7.05 39.76
CA ARG A 245 -11.67 -7.31 40.29
C ARG A 245 -11.79 -6.77 41.72
N GLU A 246 -12.95 -6.19 42.04
CA GLU A 246 -13.26 -5.79 43.42
C GLU A 246 -13.47 -7.03 44.28
N THR A 247 -12.79 -7.07 45.42
CA THR A 247 -12.96 -8.07 46.48
C THR A 247 -12.98 -7.35 47.82
N ASP A 248 -13.50 -7.99 48.86
CA ASP A 248 -13.48 -7.41 50.21
C ASP A 248 -12.05 -7.12 50.70
N ALA A 249 -11.06 -7.88 50.22
CA ALA A 249 -9.66 -7.71 50.56
C ALA A 249 -8.99 -6.48 49.93
N ASN A 250 -9.48 -6.00 48.77
CA ASN A 250 -8.84 -4.91 48.01
C ASN A 250 -9.74 -3.68 47.79
N LYS A 251 -10.92 -3.63 48.43
CA LYS A 251 -11.95 -2.59 48.22
C LYS A 251 -11.46 -1.16 48.46
N SER A 252 -10.51 -0.96 49.38
CA SER A 252 -9.93 0.35 49.72
C SER A 252 -8.67 0.71 48.92
N GLN A 253 -8.18 -0.20 48.07
CA GLN A 253 -6.95 -0.02 47.31
C GLN A 253 -7.22 0.52 45.90
N ASN A 254 -6.22 1.17 45.29
CA ASN A 254 -6.27 1.45 43.86
C ASN A 254 -6.16 0.14 43.08
N ARG A 255 -7.16 -0.15 42.25
CA ARG A 255 -7.26 -1.38 41.45
C ARG A 255 -6.86 -1.19 39.99
N THR A 256 -6.57 0.05 39.57
CA THR A 256 -6.11 0.37 38.22
C THR A 256 -4.61 0.58 38.24
N HIS A 257 -3.90 -0.24 37.46
CA HIS A 257 -2.45 -0.25 37.43
C HIS A 257 -1.96 -0.09 36.00
N LYS A 258 -0.93 0.74 35.79
CA LYS A 258 -0.32 0.97 34.49
C LYS A 258 0.87 0.04 34.27
N LEU A 259 0.91 -0.64 33.14
CA LEU A 259 2.01 -1.53 32.74
C LEU A 259 2.98 -0.88 31.75
N TYR A 260 2.45 -0.10 30.80
CA TYR A 260 3.26 0.55 29.78
C TYR A 260 2.83 1.99 29.54
N ASP A 261 3.82 2.83 29.26
CA ASP A 261 3.67 4.10 28.53
C ASP A 261 4.08 3.89 27.07
N LEU A 262 3.43 4.62 26.15
CA LEU A 262 3.63 4.51 24.71
C LEU A 262 3.97 5.88 24.15
N GLU A 263 4.94 5.92 23.24
CA GLU A 263 5.35 7.12 22.53
C GLU A 263 5.58 6.77 21.06
N ALA A 264 4.98 7.52 20.15
CA ALA A 264 5.14 7.32 18.72
C ALA A 264 5.13 8.62 17.92
N ASP A 265 5.78 8.54 16.76
CA ASP A 265 5.70 9.51 15.68
C ASP A 265 4.57 9.13 14.72
N VAL A 266 3.75 10.10 14.34
CA VAL A 266 2.67 9.93 13.38
C VAL A 266 3.20 10.22 11.97
N HIS A 267 3.10 9.22 11.11
CA HIS A 267 3.50 9.26 9.72
C HIS A 267 2.28 8.96 8.85
N SER A 268 1.66 10.02 8.30
CA SER A 268 0.42 9.86 7.53
C SER A 268 -0.68 9.22 8.38
N ASN A 269 -1.25 8.07 7.97
CA ASN A 269 -2.19 7.29 8.78
C ASN A 269 -1.54 6.18 9.61
N ARG A 270 -0.21 6.14 9.73
CA ARG A 270 0.53 5.19 10.58
C ARG A 270 1.17 5.92 11.75
N PHE A 271 1.53 5.17 12.77
CA PHE A 271 2.42 5.65 13.82
C PHE A 271 3.43 4.58 14.20
N ARG A 272 4.64 5.01 14.54
CA ARG A 272 5.76 4.13 14.90
C ARG A 272 6.49 4.69 16.09
N GLY A 273 6.92 3.84 16.99
CA GLY A 273 7.61 4.29 18.18
C GLY A 273 7.97 3.17 19.13
N LYS A 274 7.82 3.43 20.42
CA LYS A 274 8.25 2.52 21.47
C LYS A 274 7.20 2.39 22.56
N VAL A 275 7.22 1.24 23.23
CA VAL A 275 6.57 1.05 24.52
C VAL A 275 7.63 1.03 25.63
N LYS A 276 7.32 1.64 26.77
CA LYS A 276 8.19 1.73 27.94
C LYS A 276 7.47 1.11 29.14
N PRO A 277 8.03 0.07 29.78
CA PRO A 277 7.40 -0.53 30.95
C PRO A 277 7.52 0.43 32.14
N THR A 278 6.51 0.42 33.01
CA THR A 278 6.52 1.21 34.26
C THR A 278 7.52 0.65 35.28
N LYS A 279 7.87 -0.65 35.18
CA LYS A 279 8.86 -1.35 36.00
C LYS A 279 9.94 -1.93 35.07
N LYS A 280 11.20 -1.51 35.23
CA LYS A 280 12.30 -1.88 34.29
C LYS A 280 13.17 -3.05 34.75
N GLU A 281 13.05 -3.44 36.01
CA GLU A 281 13.82 -4.55 36.59
C GLU A 281 13.06 -5.86 36.50
N SER A 282 13.79 -6.98 36.49
CA SER A 282 13.20 -8.32 36.61
C SER A 282 12.25 -8.35 37.81
N SER A 283 10.99 -8.71 37.55
CA SER A 283 9.91 -8.67 38.52
C SER A 283 9.42 -10.09 38.81
N GLU A 284 9.17 -10.44 40.06
CA GLU A 284 8.46 -11.69 40.40
C GLU A 284 6.94 -11.55 40.21
N GLU A 285 6.47 -10.32 40.04
CA GLU A 285 5.05 -9.99 39.95
C GLU A 285 4.47 -10.22 38.56
N HIS A 286 5.20 -9.85 37.50
CA HIS A 286 4.73 -9.92 36.11
C HIS A 286 5.87 -9.80 35.08
N PRO A 287 5.70 -10.28 33.82
CA PRO A 287 6.75 -10.24 32.80
C PRO A 287 6.92 -8.88 32.08
N PHE A 288 6.03 -7.90 32.30
CA PHE A 288 6.02 -6.60 31.62
C PHE A 288 7.16 -5.66 32.05
N THR A 289 8.39 -5.97 31.62
CA THR A 289 9.62 -5.32 32.16
C THR A 289 10.59 -4.77 31.12
N SER A 290 10.36 -5.06 29.84
CA SER A 290 11.23 -4.62 28.75
C SER A 290 10.55 -3.59 27.86
N GLU A 291 11.34 -2.62 27.36
CA GLU A 291 10.92 -1.73 26.27
C GLU A 291 10.63 -2.53 25.00
N GLY A 292 9.87 -1.96 24.06
CA GLY A 292 9.52 -2.66 22.83
C GLY A 292 9.25 -1.75 21.65
N THR A 293 9.20 -2.35 20.47
CA THR A 293 8.89 -1.67 19.21
C THR A 293 7.39 -1.62 19.01
N LEU A 294 6.86 -0.41 18.74
CA LEU A 294 5.44 -0.12 18.56
C LEU A 294 5.14 0.23 17.11
N GLU A 295 4.09 -0.37 16.55
CA GLU A 295 3.56 -0.02 15.23
C GLU A 295 2.03 -0.06 15.23
N GLY A 296 1.41 0.89 14.55
CA GLY A 296 -0.03 0.89 14.34
C GLY A 296 -0.48 1.93 13.33
N GLY A 297 -1.79 2.12 13.23
CA GLY A 297 -2.36 3.14 12.36
C GLY A 297 -3.77 3.57 12.74
N PHE A 298 -4.26 4.55 12.00
CA PHE A 298 -5.59 5.12 12.09
C PHE A 298 -6.51 4.48 11.06
N TYR A 299 -7.74 4.24 11.48
CA TYR A 299 -8.74 3.48 10.76
C TYR A 299 -10.12 4.14 10.83
N GLY A 300 -10.96 3.79 9.88
CA GLY A 300 -12.17 4.51 9.52
C GLY A 300 -11.85 5.70 8.60
N PRO A 301 -12.79 6.14 7.74
CA PRO A 301 -12.51 7.15 6.71
C PRO A 301 -11.86 8.45 7.23
N GLU A 302 -12.12 8.78 8.49
CA GLU A 302 -11.70 10.02 9.15
C GLU A 302 -10.85 9.78 10.41
N GLY A 303 -10.21 8.60 10.53
CA GLY A 303 -9.37 8.25 11.68
C GLY A 303 -10.13 8.18 13.01
N GLN A 304 -11.38 7.72 12.98
CA GLN A 304 -12.23 7.57 14.17
C GLN A 304 -11.68 6.54 15.16
N GLU A 305 -10.86 5.62 14.68
CA GLU A 305 -10.27 4.56 15.48
C GLU A 305 -8.78 4.44 15.21
N LEU A 306 -8.05 3.88 16.16
CA LEU A 306 -6.67 3.49 15.99
C LEU A 306 -6.46 2.07 16.49
N GLY A 307 -5.43 1.41 15.97
CA GLY A 307 -5.05 0.07 16.39
C GLY A 307 -3.61 -0.22 16.07
N GLY A 308 -3.04 -1.18 16.79
CA GLY A 308 -1.65 -1.54 16.60
C GLY A 308 -1.20 -2.69 17.49
N LYS A 309 0.11 -2.88 17.45
CA LYS A 309 0.84 -3.92 18.17
C LYS A 309 2.17 -3.41 18.69
N PHE A 310 2.72 -4.11 19.66
CA PHE A 310 4.12 -3.99 20.02
C PHE A 310 4.71 -5.35 20.36
N LEU A 311 6.04 -5.48 20.19
CA LEU A 311 6.83 -6.59 20.71
C LEU A 311 7.92 -6.04 21.62
N ALA A 312 7.98 -6.55 22.86
CA ALA A 312 9.06 -6.24 23.79
C ALA A 312 10.41 -6.75 23.24
N HIS A 313 11.50 -6.00 23.43
CA HIS A 313 12.83 -6.32 22.88
C HIS A 313 13.39 -7.64 23.42
N ASP A 314 13.00 -8.02 24.64
CA ASP A 314 13.33 -9.32 25.24
C ASP A 314 12.52 -10.50 24.66
N LYS A 315 11.59 -10.20 23.75
CA LYS A 315 10.71 -11.16 23.07
C LYS A 315 9.77 -11.93 24.01
N LYS A 316 9.51 -11.39 25.21
CA LYS A 316 8.68 -12.05 26.23
C LYS A 316 7.23 -11.61 26.23
N VAL A 317 6.92 -10.44 25.69
CA VAL A 317 5.55 -9.88 25.67
C VAL A 317 5.25 -9.30 24.31
N LEU A 318 4.11 -9.67 23.76
CA LEU A 318 3.48 -8.98 22.65
C LEU A 318 2.12 -8.47 23.10
N GLY A 319 1.86 -7.19 22.84
CA GLY A 319 0.56 -6.58 23.06
C GLY A 319 -0.08 -6.12 21.75
N VAL A 320 -1.40 -6.22 21.69
CA VAL A 320 -2.25 -5.71 20.60
C VAL A 320 -3.32 -4.82 21.20
N PHE A 321 -3.68 -3.73 20.54
CA PHE A 321 -4.62 -2.76 21.09
C PHE A 321 -5.49 -2.13 20.01
N SER A 322 -6.65 -1.63 20.43
CA SER A 322 -7.54 -0.81 19.61
C SER A 322 -8.24 0.22 20.48
N ALA A 323 -8.47 1.40 19.93
CA ALA A 323 -9.10 2.51 20.63
C ALA A 323 -9.92 3.38 19.68
N LYS A 324 -10.96 4.02 20.23
CA LYS A 324 -11.88 4.89 19.52
C LYS A 324 -11.72 6.33 20.00
N GLU A 325 -11.74 7.26 19.05
CA GLU A 325 -11.77 8.70 19.31
C GLU A 325 -12.93 9.00 20.26
N GLN A 326 -12.64 9.70 21.36
CA GLN A 326 -13.67 10.12 22.30
C GLN A 326 -14.43 11.30 21.68
N GLN A 327 -15.75 11.17 21.55
CA GLN A 327 -16.59 12.25 21.05
C GLN A 327 -16.46 13.47 21.97
N GLU A 328 -16.29 14.63 21.36
CA GLU A 328 -16.20 15.92 22.03
C GLU A 328 -17.51 16.24 22.76
N THR A 329 -17.44 16.53 24.06
CA THR A 329 -18.50 17.27 24.75
C THR A 329 -18.59 18.69 24.20
N SER A 330 -19.74 19.35 24.37
CA SER A 330 -20.16 20.63 23.78
C SER A 330 -19.20 21.84 23.91
N GLU A 331 -18.03 21.69 24.55
CA GLU A 331 -17.04 22.75 24.81
C GLU A 331 -15.75 22.63 23.99
N ASN A 332 -15.52 21.54 23.24
CA ASN A 332 -14.36 21.40 22.36
C ASN A 332 -14.76 21.43 20.87
N LYS A 333 -13.93 22.05 20.03
CA LYS A 333 -14.22 22.37 18.64
C LYS A 333 -13.82 21.22 17.73
N LYS A 334 -14.78 20.64 17.00
CA LYS A 334 -14.57 19.54 16.03
C LYS A 334 -13.33 19.79 15.20
N LEU A 335 -12.33 18.91 15.35
CA LEU A 335 -11.09 19.02 14.59
C LEU A 335 -11.39 18.93 13.08
N PRO A 336 -10.97 19.92 12.28
CA PRO A 336 -11.17 19.87 10.83
C PRO A 336 -10.30 18.76 10.25
N LYS A 337 -10.92 17.90 9.43
CA LYS A 337 -10.26 16.74 8.81
C LYS A 337 -10.11 17.00 7.32
N GLU A 338 -8.94 16.64 6.80
CA GLU A 338 -8.60 16.77 5.39
C GLU A 338 -8.25 15.40 4.83
N THR A 339 -8.59 15.15 3.57
CA THR A 339 -8.04 13.99 2.85
C THR A 339 -6.54 14.20 2.69
N LEU A 340 -5.75 13.31 3.27
CA LEU A 340 -4.28 13.36 3.23
C LEU A 340 -3.68 12.20 2.46
N ILE A 341 -4.49 11.21 2.07
CA ILE A 341 -4.01 9.98 1.46
C ILE A 341 -4.94 9.59 0.31
N ASP A 342 -4.35 9.39 -0.86
CA ASP A 342 -5.02 8.82 -2.02
C ASP A 342 -4.57 7.38 -2.24
N GLY A 343 -5.54 6.52 -2.52
CA GLY A 343 -5.34 5.21 -3.11
C GLY A 343 -6.41 5.02 -4.17
N LYS A 344 -6.02 4.98 -5.43
CA LYS A 344 -6.92 4.87 -6.59
C LYS A 344 -6.51 3.68 -7.43
N LEU A 345 -7.50 2.92 -7.89
CA LEU A 345 -7.29 1.75 -8.75
C LEU A 345 -8.27 1.79 -9.91
N THR A 346 -7.72 1.85 -11.12
CA THR A 346 -8.46 1.73 -12.37
C THR A 346 -8.33 0.32 -12.90
N THR A 347 -9.47 -0.36 -13.09
CA THR A 347 -9.49 -1.70 -13.67
C THR A 347 -9.89 -1.61 -15.14
N PHE A 348 -9.12 -2.24 -16.02
CA PHE A 348 -9.49 -2.30 -17.43
C PHE A 348 -9.05 -3.60 -18.12
N LYS A 349 -9.70 -3.93 -19.23
CA LYS A 349 -9.34 -5.03 -20.12
C LYS A 349 -8.94 -4.49 -21.48
N THR A 350 -7.88 -5.04 -22.05
CA THR A 350 -7.47 -4.70 -23.42
C THR A 350 -8.32 -5.50 -24.41
N THR A 351 -8.84 -4.83 -25.43
CA THR A 351 -9.46 -5.50 -26.57
C THR A 351 -8.35 -6.03 -27.47
N ASN A 352 -8.05 -7.32 -27.40
CA ASN A 352 -7.11 -7.94 -28.33
C ASN A 352 -7.75 -7.96 -29.73
N ALA A 353 -7.11 -7.32 -30.71
CA ALA A 353 -7.54 -7.21 -32.11
C ALA A 353 -7.54 -8.53 -32.91
N THR A 354 -7.55 -9.70 -32.25
CA THR A 354 -7.48 -11.01 -32.91
C THR A 354 -8.48 -12.05 -32.38
N ALA A 355 -9.41 -11.67 -31.50
CA ALA A 355 -10.40 -12.63 -30.97
C ALA A 355 -11.76 -12.63 -31.72
N ASN A 356 -11.97 -11.74 -32.69
CA ASN A 356 -13.23 -11.64 -33.46
C ASN A 356 -13.01 -11.79 -34.98
N ALA A 357 -12.14 -12.71 -35.40
CA ALA A 357 -11.92 -12.99 -36.82
C ALA A 357 -11.97 -14.50 -37.11
N THR A 358 -13.08 -15.13 -36.77
CA THR A 358 -13.56 -16.37 -37.43
C THR A 358 -15.08 -16.42 -37.33
N THR A 359 -15.74 -15.47 -37.99
CA THR A 359 -17.04 -15.79 -38.62
C THR A 359 -16.78 -15.80 -40.10
N ASP A 360 -16.37 -16.97 -40.59
CA ASP A 360 -16.40 -17.28 -42.01
C ASP A 360 -17.83 -17.06 -42.50
N ALA A 361 -17.95 -16.12 -43.44
CA ALA A 361 -19.15 -15.90 -44.20
C ALA A 361 -19.30 -17.06 -45.19
N THR A 362 -20.03 -18.11 -44.81
CA THR A 362 -20.57 -19.07 -45.79
C THR A 362 -21.81 -19.78 -45.24
N THR A 363 -22.96 -19.32 -45.72
CA THR A 363 -24.15 -20.11 -46.08
C THR A 363 -24.54 -21.30 -45.20
N SER A 364 -25.58 -21.13 -44.38
CA SER A 364 -26.77 -22.00 -44.49
C SER A 364 -27.99 -21.39 -43.80
N THR A 365 -29.11 -21.55 -44.48
CA THR A 365 -30.45 -21.04 -44.24
C THR A 365 -31.19 -21.68 -43.06
N THR A 366 -32.13 -20.89 -42.51
CA THR A 366 -33.39 -21.28 -41.83
C THR A 366 -33.38 -21.47 -40.30
N ALA A 367 -34.06 -20.52 -39.64
CA ALA A 367 -34.91 -20.62 -38.44
C ALA A 367 -34.36 -21.30 -37.17
N SER A 368 -34.15 -20.51 -36.11
CA SER A 368 -35.06 -20.47 -34.94
C SER A 368 -34.55 -19.56 -33.81
N THR A 369 -35.36 -18.55 -33.49
CA THR A 369 -35.65 -17.98 -32.16
C THR A 369 -34.54 -17.89 -31.08
N LYS A 370 -34.16 -16.63 -30.82
CA LYS A 370 -34.27 -15.95 -29.51
C LYS A 370 -33.59 -16.62 -28.31
N THR A 371 -32.27 -16.44 -28.21
CA THR A 371 -31.52 -16.23 -26.94
C THR A 371 -30.08 -15.94 -27.32
N ASP A 372 -29.65 -14.67 -27.25
CA ASP A 372 -28.24 -14.26 -27.03
C ASP A 372 -28.11 -12.73 -27.20
N THR A 373 -28.76 -11.97 -26.31
CA THR A 373 -28.57 -10.50 -26.29
C THR A 373 -28.59 -9.88 -24.90
N THR A 374 -28.59 -10.70 -23.84
CA THR A 374 -28.78 -10.18 -22.47
C THR A 374 -27.66 -10.50 -21.48
N THR A 375 -26.59 -11.19 -21.88
CA THR A 375 -25.49 -11.57 -20.95
C THR A 375 -24.23 -10.72 -21.04
N ASN A 376 -24.16 -9.72 -21.94
CA ASN A 376 -23.00 -8.82 -22.07
C ASN A 376 -23.21 -7.41 -21.47
N ALA A 377 -24.39 -7.09 -20.93
CA ALA A 377 -24.67 -5.75 -20.39
C ALA A 377 -24.16 -5.55 -18.96
N THR A 378 -24.10 -6.60 -18.14
CA THR A 378 -23.69 -6.53 -16.71
C THR A 378 -22.19 -6.71 -16.48
N ALA A 379 -21.44 -7.27 -17.44
CA ALA A 379 -19.99 -7.44 -17.33
C ALA A 379 -19.19 -6.16 -17.68
N ASN A 380 -19.84 -5.15 -18.27
CA ASN A 380 -19.19 -3.93 -18.76
C ASN A 380 -19.22 -2.75 -17.78
N THR A 381 -19.92 -2.85 -16.65
CA THR A 381 -20.11 -1.72 -15.73
C THR A 381 -18.86 -1.40 -14.89
N GLU A 382 -17.90 -2.33 -14.79
CA GLU A 382 -16.65 -2.13 -14.02
C GLU A 382 -15.40 -1.88 -14.87
N ASN A 383 -15.48 -2.04 -16.18
CA ASN A 383 -14.34 -1.84 -17.09
C ASN A 383 -14.10 -0.33 -17.31
N PHE A 384 -12.84 0.13 -17.23
CA PHE A 384 -12.47 1.56 -17.30
C PHE A 384 -13.10 2.42 -16.20
N THR A 385 -13.24 1.85 -15.00
CA THR A 385 -13.70 2.57 -13.81
C THR A 385 -12.59 2.67 -12.77
N THR A 386 -12.50 3.81 -12.10
CA THR A 386 -11.58 4.03 -10.98
C THR A 386 -12.34 3.89 -9.66
N LYS A 387 -11.79 3.09 -8.75
CA LYS A 387 -12.30 2.93 -7.38
C LYS A 387 -11.24 3.34 -6.37
N ASP A 388 -11.69 3.70 -5.18
CA ASP A 388 -10.81 3.98 -4.05
C ASP A 388 -10.33 2.65 -3.46
N ILE A 389 -9.03 2.58 -3.18
CA ILE A 389 -8.40 1.43 -2.53
C ILE A 389 -7.75 1.87 -1.21
N PRO A 390 -7.67 0.97 -0.22
CA PRO A 390 -6.95 1.24 1.01
C PRO A 390 -5.49 1.58 0.72
N SER A 391 -4.95 2.51 1.50
CA SER A 391 -3.54 2.90 1.44
C SER A 391 -2.97 2.93 2.85
N LEU A 392 -1.79 2.35 3.00
CA LEU A 392 -1.10 2.22 4.28
C LEU A 392 -0.39 3.50 4.72
N GLY A 393 -0.69 4.65 4.09
CA GLY A 393 -0.01 5.92 4.38
C GLY A 393 1.47 5.91 4.00
N GLU A 394 1.88 4.93 3.20
CA GLU A 394 3.25 4.68 2.77
C GLU A 394 3.22 4.46 1.26
N ALA A 395 3.46 5.52 0.48
CA ALA A 395 3.31 5.48 -0.98
C ALA A 395 4.19 4.41 -1.66
N ASP A 396 5.26 3.96 -0.99
CA ASP A 396 6.17 2.92 -1.49
C ASP A 396 5.57 1.49 -1.41
N TYR A 397 4.39 1.31 -0.80
CA TYR A 397 3.71 0.01 -0.67
C TYR A 397 2.30 0.04 -1.26
N LEU A 398 2.04 -0.86 -2.20
CA LEU A 398 0.72 -1.09 -2.77
C LEU A 398 0.06 -2.30 -2.12
N LEU A 399 -1.23 -2.21 -1.79
CA LEU A 399 -1.99 -3.38 -1.33
C LEU A 399 -2.55 -4.15 -2.54
N ILE A 400 -2.07 -5.37 -2.75
CA ILE A 400 -2.66 -6.34 -3.69
C ILE A 400 -3.24 -7.48 -2.86
N ASP A 401 -4.54 -7.76 -2.99
CA ASP A 401 -5.27 -8.71 -2.14
C ASP A 401 -5.01 -8.49 -0.64
N ASN A 402 -4.94 -7.21 -0.22
CA ASN A 402 -4.60 -6.76 1.13
C ASN A 402 -3.18 -7.11 1.65
N TYR A 403 -2.30 -7.61 0.80
CA TYR A 403 -0.88 -7.80 1.11
C TYR A 403 -0.05 -6.59 0.67
N PRO A 404 0.87 -6.08 1.51
CA PRO A 404 1.75 -4.98 1.15
C PRO A 404 2.81 -5.45 0.16
N VAL A 405 2.77 -4.92 -1.05
CA VAL A 405 3.73 -5.14 -2.13
C VAL A 405 4.66 -3.92 -2.24
N PRO A 406 5.98 -4.09 -2.02
CA PRO A 406 6.93 -2.99 -2.15
C PRO A 406 7.11 -2.61 -3.63
N LEU A 407 6.95 -1.33 -3.94
CA LEU A 407 6.98 -0.85 -5.33
C LEU A 407 8.40 -0.63 -5.87
N PHE A 408 9.32 -0.17 -5.03
CA PHE A 408 10.70 0.13 -5.44
C PHE A 408 11.71 -0.73 -4.70
N PRO A 409 12.65 -1.37 -5.42
CA PRO A 409 13.79 -2.04 -4.83
C PRO A 409 14.93 -1.06 -4.51
N GLU A 410 16.02 -1.61 -3.96
CA GLU A 410 17.30 -0.91 -3.83
C GLU A 410 18.04 -0.69 -5.17
N SER A 411 17.55 -1.26 -6.30
CA SER A 411 18.28 -1.22 -7.60
C SER A 411 18.45 0.16 -8.23
N GLY A 412 17.75 1.18 -7.71
CA GLY A 412 17.91 2.58 -8.16
C GLY A 412 17.29 2.91 -9.53
N ASP A 413 16.67 1.94 -10.22
CA ASP A 413 16.01 2.15 -11.52
C ASP A 413 14.94 3.24 -11.44
N PHE A 414 14.75 4.01 -12.53
CA PHE A 414 13.75 5.09 -12.56
C PHE A 414 12.33 4.57 -12.39
N ILE A 415 12.02 3.48 -13.09
CA ILE A 415 10.80 2.68 -12.93
C ILE A 415 11.19 1.27 -12.50
N SER A 416 10.46 0.76 -11.51
CA SER A 416 10.56 -0.61 -11.05
C SER A 416 9.60 -1.49 -11.84
N SER A 417 10.04 -2.68 -12.23
CA SER A 417 9.24 -3.70 -12.93
C SER A 417 9.59 -5.07 -12.36
N LYS A 418 8.69 -5.65 -11.55
CA LYS A 418 8.98 -6.87 -10.76
C LYS A 418 7.80 -7.82 -10.63
N HIS A 419 8.12 -9.11 -10.52
CA HIS A 419 7.17 -10.14 -10.14
C HIS A 419 7.03 -10.20 -8.61
N HIS A 420 5.80 -10.25 -8.12
CA HIS A 420 5.47 -10.43 -6.72
C HIS A 420 4.47 -11.58 -6.57
N THR A 421 4.79 -12.54 -5.72
CA THR A 421 3.87 -13.63 -5.38
C THR A 421 3.01 -13.21 -4.20
N VAL A 422 1.69 -13.21 -4.40
CA VAL A 422 0.68 -12.87 -3.40
C VAL A 422 -0.31 -14.03 -3.34
N GLY A 423 -0.35 -14.73 -2.20
CA GLY A 423 -1.10 -15.98 -2.10
C GLY A 423 -0.61 -17.01 -3.13
N LYS A 424 -1.53 -17.49 -3.97
CA LYS A 424 -1.24 -18.46 -5.05
C LYS A 424 -1.02 -17.81 -6.43
N LYS A 425 -1.00 -16.48 -6.49
CA LYS A 425 -0.91 -15.72 -7.74
C LYS A 425 0.42 -14.99 -7.82
N THR A 426 0.92 -14.82 -9.04
CA THR A 426 2.07 -13.97 -9.30
C THR A 426 1.61 -12.76 -10.10
N TYR A 427 2.01 -11.57 -9.67
CA TYR A 427 1.69 -10.32 -10.32
C TYR A 427 2.96 -9.68 -10.87
N GLN A 428 2.90 -9.19 -12.10
CA GLN A 428 3.90 -8.25 -12.61
C GLN A 428 3.47 -6.84 -12.23
N VAL A 429 4.32 -6.13 -11.49
CA VAL A 429 4.06 -4.77 -10.99
C VAL A 429 5.09 -3.81 -11.59
N GLU A 430 4.59 -2.78 -12.28
CA GLU A 430 5.35 -1.65 -12.79
C GLU A 430 5.01 -0.39 -12.01
N ALA A 431 6.02 0.29 -11.46
CA ALA A 431 5.83 1.43 -10.57
C ALA A 431 6.78 2.60 -10.88
N CYS A 432 6.21 3.79 -10.97
CA CYS A 432 6.86 5.06 -11.21
C CYS A 432 6.71 5.98 -9.98
N CYS A 433 7.67 6.83 -9.65
CA CYS A 433 9.03 6.90 -10.20
C CYS A 433 10.02 7.09 -9.04
N SER A 434 11.31 6.80 -9.26
CA SER A 434 12.31 6.87 -8.19
C SER A 434 12.55 8.29 -7.65
N ASN A 435 12.32 9.33 -8.46
CA ASN A 435 12.45 10.74 -8.08
C ASN A 435 11.25 11.29 -7.28
N LEU A 436 10.12 10.59 -7.28
CA LEU A 436 8.91 10.94 -6.54
C LEU A 436 8.91 10.26 -5.17
N SER A 437 8.66 11.01 -4.10
CA SER A 437 8.70 10.49 -2.72
C SER A 437 7.31 10.36 -2.10
N TYR A 438 6.33 11.10 -2.59
CA TYR A 438 5.00 11.24 -1.97
C TYR A 438 3.88 10.74 -2.88
N VAL A 439 4.10 10.64 -4.19
CA VAL A 439 3.18 9.99 -5.13
C VAL A 439 3.84 8.86 -5.91
N LYS A 440 3.19 7.69 -5.93
CA LYS A 440 3.55 6.54 -6.77
C LYS A 440 2.38 6.16 -7.65
N PHE A 441 2.68 5.76 -8.87
CA PHE A 441 1.66 5.33 -9.83
C PHE A 441 2.25 4.34 -10.80
N GLY A 442 1.40 3.58 -11.47
CA GLY A 442 1.84 2.57 -12.43
C GLY A 442 0.75 1.58 -12.73
N MET A 443 1.15 0.34 -13.02
CA MET A 443 0.20 -0.73 -13.32
C MET A 443 0.67 -2.10 -12.85
N TYR A 444 -0.28 -3.02 -12.70
CA TYR A 444 0.01 -4.42 -12.48
C TYR A 444 -1.01 -5.33 -13.17
N TYR A 445 -0.62 -6.57 -13.38
CA TYR A 445 -1.46 -7.64 -13.93
C TYR A 445 -0.99 -9.00 -13.43
N GLU A 446 -1.89 -9.98 -13.44
CA GLU A 446 -1.57 -11.37 -13.09
C GLU A 446 -0.66 -11.95 -14.18
N ALA A 447 0.56 -12.34 -13.79
CA ALA A 447 1.54 -12.95 -14.68
C ALA A 447 1.21 -14.44 -14.87
N PRO A 448 1.31 -14.97 -16.11
CA PRO A 448 1.11 -16.40 -16.33
C PRO A 448 2.17 -17.22 -15.57
N PRO A 449 1.82 -18.42 -15.08
CA PRO A 449 2.73 -19.26 -14.32
C PRO A 449 3.98 -19.59 -15.15
N LYS A 450 5.16 -19.50 -14.52
CA LYS A 450 6.44 -19.82 -15.16
C LYS A 450 6.54 -21.33 -15.44
N GLU A 451 7.22 -21.68 -16.53
CA GLU A 451 7.31 -23.07 -17.05
C GLU A 451 7.84 -24.09 -16.01
N GLU A 452 8.65 -23.67 -15.03
CA GLU A 452 9.21 -24.55 -13.99
C GLU A 452 8.16 -25.15 -13.04
N GLU A 453 6.98 -24.54 -12.87
CA GLU A 453 5.89 -25.13 -12.07
C GLU A 453 5.09 -26.18 -12.85
N LYS A 454 5.17 -26.19 -14.19
CA LYS A 454 4.50 -27.19 -15.03
C LYS A 454 5.22 -28.54 -15.05
N GLU A 455 6.47 -28.60 -14.63
CA GLU A 455 7.22 -29.87 -14.58
C GLU A 455 6.90 -30.71 -13.34
N LYS A 456 6.33 -30.12 -12.28
CA LYS A 456 5.92 -30.88 -11.07
C LYS A 456 4.54 -31.54 -11.17
N GLU A 457 3.78 -31.25 -12.23
CA GLU A 457 2.48 -31.88 -12.53
C GLU A 457 2.48 -32.77 -13.79
N LYS A 458 3.65 -33.01 -14.39
CA LYS A 458 3.77 -33.91 -15.54
C LYS A 458 4.34 -35.26 -15.13
N ASP A 459 3.49 -36.07 -14.50
CA ASP A 459 3.60 -37.51 -14.65
C ASP A 459 2.36 -38.03 -15.38
N LYS A 460 2.62 -38.60 -16.56
CA LYS A 460 1.74 -39.20 -17.58
C LYS A 460 1.33 -38.32 -18.77
N ASP A 461 1.83 -38.82 -19.90
CA ASP A 461 1.46 -38.62 -21.30
C ASP A 461 2.06 -37.44 -22.07
N LYS A 462 3.02 -37.83 -22.92
CA LYS A 462 3.68 -37.03 -23.94
C LYS A 462 2.70 -36.72 -25.07
N GLU A 463 2.21 -35.50 -25.13
CA GLU A 463 1.91 -34.84 -26.40
C GLU A 463 2.52 -33.44 -26.42
N LYS A 464 3.16 -33.11 -27.55
CA LYS A 464 3.73 -31.79 -27.86
C LYS A 464 2.58 -30.80 -28.02
N GLU A 465 2.07 -30.27 -26.92
CA GLU A 465 1.07 -29.21 -26.95
C GLU A 465 1.76 -27.85 -27.10
N LYS A 466 1.36 -27.13 -28.15
CA LYS A 466 1.79 -25.77 -28.48
C LYS A 466 1.59 -24.85 -27.27
N GLN A 467 2.59 -24.01 -27.03
CA GLN A 467 2.64 -22.97 -26.02
C GLN A 467 1.41 -22.03 -26.16
N ALA A 468 0.33 -22.33 -25.44
CA ALA A 468 -0.80 -21.42 -25.30
C ALA A 468 -0.38 -20.31 -24.33
N THR A 469 0.05 -19.17 -24.88
CA THR A 469 0.19 -17.90 -24.15
C THR A 469 -1.15 -17.59 -23.51
N THR A 470 -1.28 -17.84 -22.20
CA THR A 470 -2.48 -17.45 -21.46
C THR A 470 -2.60 -15.93 -21.57
N SER A 471 -3.60 -15.45 -22.28
CA SER A 471 -3.80 -14.03 -22.52
C SER A 471 -4.05 -13.32 -21.19
N ILE A 472 -3.34 -12.21 -20.97
CA ILE A 472 -3.59 -11.33 -19.81
C ILE A 472 -5.01 -10.79 -19.95
N LYS A 473 -5.87 -11.11 -18.98
CA LYS A 473 -7.31 -10.82 -19.07
C LYS A 473 -7.68 -9.45 -18.53
N THR A 474 -6.93 -8.94 -17.56
CA THR A 474 -7.25 -7.72 -16.81
C THR A 474 -5.98 -7.01 -16.37
N TYR A 475 -5.98 -5.69 -16.50
CA TYR A 475 -4.94 -4.78 -16.06
C TYR A 475 -5.48 -3.85 -14.98
N TYR A 476 -4.59 -3.44 -14.10
CA TYR A 476 -4.90 -2.54 -13.01
C TYR A 476 -3.91 -1.38 -13.03
N GLN A 477 -4.38 -0.15 -13.13
CA GLN A 477 -3.57 1.05 -12.97
C GLN A 477 -3.81 1.64 -11.58
N PHE A 478 -2.75 1.98 -10.87
CA PHE A 478 -2.87 2.52 -9.52
C PHE A 478 -2.24 3.91 -9.39
N LEU A 479 -2.75 4.68 -8.44
CA LEU A 479 -2.14 5.89 -7.94
C LEU A 479 -2.24 5.90 -6.41
N LEU A 480 -1.10 6.06 -5.75
CA LEU A 480 -0.95 6.19 -4.30
C LEU A 480 -0.32 7.55 -4.02
N GLY A 481 -0.88 8.31 -3.09
CA GLY A 481 -0.42 9.67 -2.83
C GLY A 481 -0.53 10.09 -1.37
N LEU A 482 0.45 10.84 -0.89
CA LEU A 482 0.45 11.51 0.41
C LEU A 482 0.25 13.02 0.17
N ARG A 483 -1.00 13.49 0.29
CA ARG A 483 -1.38 14.85 -0.08
C ARG A 483 -0.68 15.89 0.79
N THR A 484 -0.40 17.03 0.17
CA THR A 484 -0.04 18.25 0.90
C THR A 484 -1.24 18.70 1.73
N PRO A 485 -1.07 19.06 3.02
CA PRO A 485 -2.11 19.75 3.78
C PRO A 485 -2.55 21.04 3.08
N SER A 486 -3.84 21.38 3.13
CA SER A 486 -4.38 22.54 2.43
C SER A 486 -3.71 23.86 2.83
N SER A 487 -3.26 23.95 4.09
CA SER A 487 -2.54 25.09 4.65
C SER A 487 -1.10 25.25 4.12
N GLU A 488 -0.51 24.17 3.61
CA GLU A 488 0.85 24.15 3.07
C GLU A 488 0.91 24.37 1.55
N ILE A 489 -0.24 24.35 0.86
CA ILE A 489 -0.33 24.66 -0.57
C ILE A 489 0.13 26.11 -0.80
N PRO A 490 1.07 26.37 -1.74
CA PRO A 490 1.47 27.73 -2.09
C PRO A 490 0.27 28.58 -2.48
N LYS A 491 0.21 29.83 -1.99
CA LYS A 491 -0.91 30.76 -2.24
C LYS A 491 -0.68 31.67 -3.44
N GLU A 492 0.57 31.84 -3.85
CA GLU A 492 1.00 32.76 -4.89
C GLU A 492 2.12 32.11 -5.73
N GLY A 493 2.40 32.72 -6.88
CA GLY A 493 3.44 32.29 -7.81
C GLY A 493 3.01 31.19 -8.76
N SER A 494 3.93 30.79 -9.63
CA SER A 494 3.75 29.71 -10.59
C SER A 494 4.90 28.72 -10.52
N ALA A 495 4.63 27.48 -10.90
CA ALA A 495 5.62 26.42 -10.90
C ALA A 495 5.42 25.49 -12.09
N LYS A 496 6.54 24.97 -12.61
CA LYS A 496 6.55 23.90 -13.60
C LYS A 496 6.72 22.57 -12.91
N TYR A 497 6.05 21.55 -13.43
CA TYR A 497 6.19 20.18 -12.98
C TYR A 497 6.50 19.29 -14.17
N HIS A 498 7.54 18.46 -14.05
CA HIS A 498 7.89 17.47 -15.05
C HIS A 498 7.82 16.07 -14.46
N GLY A 499 7.31 15.13 -15.24
CA GLY A 499 7.07 13.78 -14.79
C GLY A 499 6.77 12.83 -15.92
N ASN A 500 6.05 11.78 -15.58
CA ASN A 500 5.73 10.69 -16.49
C ASN A 500 4.29 10.23 -16.28
N TRP A 501 3.80 9.41 -17.20
CA TRP A 501 2.45 8.86 -17.13
C TRP A 501 2.41 7.42 -17.63
N PHE A 502 1.51 6.65 -17.05
CA PHE A 502 1.11 5.34 -17.56
C PHE A 502 -0.28 5.46 -18.14
N GLY A 503 -0.52 4.75 -19.24
CA GLY A 503 -1.82 4.85 -19.87
C GLY A 503 -2.08 3.77 -20.89
N TYR A 504 -3.36 3.54 -21.13
CA TYR A 504 -3.87 2.76 -22.24
C TYR A 504 -4.88 3.64 -22.97
N ILE A 505 -4.79 3.69 -24.30
CA ILE A 505 -5.80 4.30 -25.17
C ILE A 505 -6.05 3.38 -26.36
N SER A 506 -7.31 3.22 -26.75
CA SER A 506 -7.73 2.45 -27.92
C SER A 506 -8.86 3.17 -28.65
N ASP A 507 -8.96 2.96 -29.96
CA ASP A 507 -10.09 3.35 -30.81
C ASP A 507 -11.07 2.18 -31.05
N GLY A 508 -10.82 1.02 -30.41
CA GLY A 508 -11.54 -0.23 -30.59
C GLY A 508 -10.81 -1.26 -31.47
N GLU A 509 -9.85 -0.83 -32.28
CA GLU A 509 -9.11 -1.69 -33.22
C GLU A 509 -7.60 -1.62 -32.95
N THR A 510 -7.08 -0.40 -32.85
CA THR A 510 -5.70 -0.10 -32.50
C THR A 510 -5.60 0.35 -31.05
N SER A 511 -4.42 0.18 -30.45
CA SER A 511 -4.17 0.70 -29.10
C SER A 511 -2.75 1.20 -28.94
N TYR A 512 -2.60 2.17 -28.05
CA TYR A 512 -1.32 2.70 -27.59
C TYR A 512 -1.27 2.61 -26.08
N SER A 513 -0.13 2.15 -25.56
CA SER A 513 0.12 2.11 -24.13
C SER A 513 1.40 2.86 -23.79
N ALA A 514 1.33 3.71 -22.77
CA ALA A 514 2.49 4.26 -22.10
C ALA A 514 2.85 3.33 -20.92
N SER A 515 3.97 2.63 -21.04
CA SER A 515 4.53 1.74 -20.02
C SER A 515 5.87 2.27 -19.51
N GLY A 516 6.45 1.58 -18.53
CA GLY A 516 7.65 2.03 -17.87
C GLY A 516 8.96 1.43 -18.39
N ASP A 517 10.01 2.27 -18.44
CA ASP A 517 11.40 1.91 -18.72
C ASP A 517 12.31 2.36 -17.56
N LYS A 518 13.42 1.64 -17.34
CA LYS A 518 14.41 1.95 -16.30
C LYS A 518 15.11 3.29 -16.52
N GLU A 519 15.19 3.77 -17.76
CA GLU A 519 15.78 5.04 -18.14
C GLU A 519 14.71 6.13 -18.30
N ARG A 520 14.80 7.22 -17.53
CA ARG A 520 13.81 8.31 -17.55
C ARG A 520 13.52 8.87 -18.95
N SER A 521 14.53 8.97 -19.82
CA SER A 521 14.43 9.52 -21.18
C SER A 521 13.54 8.68 -22.11
N LYS A 522 13.37 7.39 -21.83
CA LYS A 522 12.58 6.44 -22.63
C LYS A 522 11.13 6.35 -22.19
N ASN A 523 10.74 7.14 -21.20
CA ASN A 523 9.40 7.11 -20.63
C ASN A 523 8.50 8.21 -21.19
N ALA A 524 7.20 7.94 -21.24
CA ALA A 524 6.22 8.90 -21.71
C ALA A 524 6.19 10.12 -20.77
N VAL A 525 6.22 11.33 -21.34
CA VAL A 525 6.49 12.58 -20.60
C VAL A 525 5.19 13.24 -20.18
N ALA A 526 5.18 13.80 -18.96
CA ALA A 526 4.10 14.64 -18.46
C ALA A 526 4.67 16.00 -18.04
N GLU A 527 4.13 17.09 -18.60
CA GLU A 527 4.52 18.47 -18.29
C GLU A 527 3.32 19.26 -17.81
N PHE A 528 3.50 20.01 -16.72
CA PHE A 528 2.44 20.85 -16.17
C PHE A 528 2.95 22.25 -15.82
N ASN A 529 2.09 23.24 -15.99
CA ASN A 529 2.24 24.59 -15.46
C ASN A 529 1.12 24.84 -14.46
N VAL A 530 1.49 25.14 -13.21
CA VAL A 530 0.57 25.46 -12.12
C VAL A 530 0.71 26.93 -11.77
N ASN A 531 -0.41 27.65 -11.72
CA ASN A 531 -0.47 29.01 -11.20
C ASN A 531 -1.25 28.99 -9.88
N PHE A 532 -0.57 29.22 -8.76
CA PHE A 532 -1.16 29.19 -7.43
C PHE A 532 -2.02 30.40 -7.12
N ALA A 533 -1.68 31.57 -7.69
CA ALA A 533 -2.47 32.78 -7.53
C ALA A 533 -3.84 32.64 -8.23
N GLU A 534 -3.81 32.24 -9.51
CA GLU A 534 -5.01 32.04 -10.35
C GLU A 534 -5.74 30.72 -10.05
N LYS A 535 -5.07 29.79 -9.37
CA LYS A 535 -5.57 28.44 -9.06
C LYS A 535 -5.91 27.61 -10.29
N THR A 536 -5.04 27.71 -11.30
CA THR A 536 -5.16 27.03 -12.58
C THR A 536 -3.99 26.07 -12.80
N LEU A 537 -4.26 25.00 -13.54
CA LEU A 537 -3.27 24.01 -13.94
C LEU A 537 -3.50 23.66 -15.41
N THR A 538 -2.45 23.77 -16.22
CA THR A 538 -2.44 23.27 -17.60
C THR A 538 -1.38 22.19 -17.72
N GLY A 539 -1.61 21.18 -18.56
CA GLY A 539 -0.63 20.13 -18.77
C GLY A 539 -0.75 19.40 -20.09
N GLU A 540 0.32 18.72 -20.45
CA GLU A 540 0.40 17.88 -21.65
C GLU A 540 1.01 16.53 -21.30
N LEU A 541 0.35 15.46 -21.72
CA LEU A 541 0.88 14.10 -21.68
C LEU A 541 1.35 13.74 -23.09
N LYS A 542 2.63 13.41 -23.23
CA LYS A 542 3.32 13.24 -24.52
C LYS A 542 3.85 11.82 -24.67
N ARG A 543 4.02 11.38 -25.91
CA ARG A 543 4.67 10.11 -26.23
C ARG A 543 6.17 10.16 -25.90
N HIS A 544 6.75 9.04 -25.51
CA HIS A 544 8.18 8.96 -25.18
C HIS A 544 9.10 9.22 -26.40
N ASP A 545 8.69 8.76 -27.58
CA ASP A 545 9.50 8.75 -28.80
C ASP A 545 9.45 10.08 -29.56
N THR A 546 8.24 10.51 -29.90
CA THR A 546 7.97 11.66 -30.77
C THR A 546 7.75 12.95 -30.00
N GLN A 547 7.54 12.86 -28.68
CA GLN A 547 7.12 13.98 -27.83
C GLN A 547 5.81 14.64 -28.29
N ASN A 548 5.07 13.99 -29.19
CA ASN A 548 3.78 14.49 -29.64
C ASN A 548 2.76 14.43 -28.49
N PRO A 549 1.97 15.50 -28.25
CA PRO A 549 0.91 15.49 -27.26
C PRO A 549 -0.15 14.44 -27.58
N VAL A 550 -0.48 13.63 -26.57
CA VAL A 550 -1.58 12.66 -26.58
C VAL A 550 -2.80 13.26 -25.89
N PHE A 551 -2.59 13.89 -24.73
CA PHE A 551 -3.65 14.53 -23.95
C PHE A 551 -3.25 15.94 -23.56
N LYS A 552 -4.23 16.85 -23.64
CA LYS A 552 -4.15 18.18 -23.03
C LYS A 552 -5.04 18.23 -21.80
N ILE A 553 -4.49 18.73 -20.70
CA ILE A 553 -5.15 18.82 -19.41
C ILE A 553 -5.36 20.29 -19.07
N ASN A 554 -6.59 20.64 -18.69
CA ASN A 554 -6.94 21.92 -18.09
C ASN A 554 -7.70 21.65 -16.79
N ALA A 555 -7.21 22.16 -15.67
CA ALA A 555 -7.81 21.95 -14.36
C ALA A 555 -7.77 23.22 -13.51
N THR A 556 -8.61 23.24 -12.50
CA THR A 556 -8.67 24.29 -11.48
C THR A 556 -8.68 23.68 -10.09
N PHE A 557 -8.31 24.47 -9.09
CA PHE A 557 -8.39 24.08 -7.69
C PHE A 557 -8.96 25.21 -6.83
N GLN A 558 -9.50 24.85 -5.68
CA GLN A 558 -10.17 25.80 -4.80
C GLN A 558 -9.26 26.22 -3.65
N SER A 559 -9.51 27.41 -3.09
CA SER A 559 -8.81 27.86 -1.87
C SER A 559 -9.16 26.94 -0.70
N GLY A 560 -8.15 26.52 0.08
CA GLY A 560 -8.35 25.60 1.20
C GLY A 560 -8.64 24.15 0.78
N LYS A 561 -8.37 23.80 -0.48
CA LYS A 561 -8.37 22.42 -0.98
C LYS A 561 -6.97 22.01 -1.40
N ASN A 562 -6.72 20.70 -1.39
CA ASN A 562 -5.45 20.10 -1.80
C ASN A 562 -5.58 19.22 -3.05
N ASP A 563 -6.76 19.24 -3.70
CA ASP A 563 -7.05 18.60 -4.98
C ASP A 563 -7.38 19.58 -6.10
N PHE A 564 -7.28 19.08 -7.32
CA PHE A 564 -7.68 19.75 -8.54
C PHE A 564 -8.57 18.84 -9.39
N THR A 565 -9.49 19.45 -10.13
CA THR A 565 -10.36 18.76 -11.08
C THR A 565 -10.44 19.55 -12.38
N GLY A 566 -10.71 18.84 -13.48
CA GLY A 566 -10.74 19.47 -14.80
C GLY A 566 -11.06 18.50 -15.91
N THR A 567 -10.54 18.81 -17.09
CA THR A 567 -10.73 18.02 -18.32
C THR A 567 -9.41 17.57 -18.92
N ALA A 568 -9.36 16.32 -19.38
CA ALA A 568 -8.32 15.79 -20.24
C ALA A 568 -8.91 15.55 -21.64
N THR A 569 -8.32 16.14 -22.67
CA THR A 569 -8.81 16.07 -24.05
C THR A 569 -7.79 15.38 -24.95
N ALA A 570 -8.24 14.34 -25.66
CA ALA A 570 -7.59 13.83 -26.86
C ALA A 570 -8.28 14.48 -28.07
N LYS A 571 -7.52 15.17 -28.92
CA LYS A 571 -8.03 15.84 -30.10
C LYS A 571 -7.23 15.41 -31.32
N ASP A 572 -7.93 14.91 -32.34
CA ASP A 572 -7.37 14.45 -33.61
C ASP A 572 -6.21 13.46 -33.45
N LEU A 573 -6.27 12.64 -32.39
CA LEU A 573 -5.18 11.75 -32.02
C LEU A 573 -5.16 10.51 -32.94
N ALA A 574 -4.10 10.36 -33.72
CA ALA A 574 -3.77 9.09 -34.35
C ALA A 574 -3.10 8.16 -33.34
N ILE A 575 -3.66 6.97 -33.12
CA ILE A 575 -3.10 5.99 -32.17
C ILE A 575 -1.79 5.41 -32.72
N ASP A 576 -1.75 5.04 -33.99
CA ASP A 576 -0.51 4.72 -34.69
C ASP A 576 0.12 6.01 -35.24
N GLY A 577 1.14 6.49 -34.55
CA GLY A 577 1.86 7.71 -34.94
C GLY A 577 2.72 7.56 -36.19
N LYS A 578 2.92 6.33 -36.71
CA LYS A 578 3.76 6.06 -37.89
C LYS A 578 2.93 5.89 -39.17
N ASN A 579 1.63 5.66 -39.07
CA ASN A 579 0.75 5.47 -40.23
C ASN A 579 -0.24 6.63 -40.35
N THR A 580 0.04 7.56 -41.27
CA THR A 580 -0.76 8.78 -41.48
C THR A 580 -1.85 8.64 -42.54
N GLN A 581 -1.92 7.52 -43.27
CA GLN A 581 -2.97 7.27 -44.28
C GLN A 581 -3.99 6.25 -43.74
N GLY A 582 -5.23 6.70 -43.52
CA GLY A 582 -6.36 5.83 -43.16
C GLY A 582 -6.51 5.47 -41.69
N THR A 583 -5.73 6.07 -40.78
CA THR A 583 -5.87 5.83 -39.33
C THR A 583 -7.04 6.58 -38.73
N SER A 584 -7.90 5.85 -38.01
CA SER A 584 -9.00 6.42 -37.23
C SER A 584 -8.46 7.40 -36.20
N LYS A 585 -9.01 8.62 -36.18
CA LYS A 585 -8.65 9.65 -35.20
C LYS A 585 -9.55 9.57 -33.98
N VAL A 586 -8.92 9.59 -32.81
CA VAL A 586 -9.63 9.60 -31.53
C VAL A 586 -9.85 11.03 -31.07
N ASN A 587 -11.11 11.34 -30.76
CA ASN A 587 -11.54 12.60 -30.18
C ASN A 587 -12.42 12.31 -28.96
N PHE A 588 -11.99 12.74 -27.78
CA PHE A 588 -12.85 12.74 -26.60
C PHE A 588 -12.33 13.70 -25.54
N THR A 589 -13.22 14.04 -24.60
CA THR A 589 -12.87 14.73 -23.37
C THR A 589 -13.32 13.90 -22.18
N ALA A 590 -12.45 13.74 -21.19
CA ALA A 590 -12.71 13.03 -19.95
C ALA A 590 -12.52 13.96 -18.75
N THR A 591 -13.20 13.65 -17.64
CA THR A 591 -12.95 14.35 -16.37
C THR A 591 -11.64 13.85 -15.76
N VAL A 592 -10.74 14.77 -15.41
CA VAL A 592 -9.51 14.46 -14.68
C VAL A 592 -9.63 14.86 -13.22
N ASN A 593 -9.15 13.98 -12.34
CA ASN A 593 -9.03 14.21 -10.91
C ASN A 593 -7.57 14.07 -10.51
N GLY A 594 -7.10 14.93 -9.62
CA GLY A 594 -5.75 14.84 -9.09
C GLY A 594 -5.55 15.67 -7.83
N ALA A 595 -4.36 15.59 -7.26
CA ALA A 595 -4.00 16.31 -6.06
C ALA A 595 -2.52 16.70 -6.02
N PHE A 596 -2.20 17.58 -5.07
CA PHE A 596 -0.84 17.96 -4.73
C PHE A 596 -0.32 17.09 -3.59
N TYR A 597 0.94 16.66 -3.68
CA TYR A 597 1.57 15.71 -2.78
C TYR A 597 2.89 16.24 -2.22
N GLY A 598 3.22 15.79 -1.01
CA GLY A 598 4.44 16.19 -0.29
C GLY A 598 4.38 17.59 0.30
N PRO A 599 5.42 18.02 1.04
CA PRO A 599 5.50 19.37 1.60
C PRO A 599 5.37 20.42 0.48
N HIS A 600 4.61 21.49 0.72
CA HIS A 600 4.52 22.63 -0.21
C HIS A 600 4.21 22.29 -1.67
N ALA A 601 3.42 21.25 -1.91
CA ALA A 601 3.05 20.78 -3.25
C ALA A 601 4.28 20.48 -4.13
N THR A 602 5.32 19.87 -3.58
CA THR A 602 6.54 19.49 -4.33
C THR A 602 6.27 18.47 -5.43
N GLU A 603 5.19 17.72 -5.33
CA GLU A 603 4.74 16.73 -6.31
C GLU A 603 3.26 16.94 -6.63
N LEU A 604 2.83 16.46 -7.80
CA LEU A 604 1.42 16.37 -8.17
C LEU A 604 1.17 15.09 -8.94
N GLY A 605 -0.09 14.71 -9.07
CA GLY A 605 -0.48 13.53 -9.83
C GLY A 605 -1.99 13.38 -9.89
N GLY A 606 -2.45 12.56 -10.83
CA GLY A 606 -3.86 12.40 -11.09
C GLY A 606 -4.17 11.24 -12.03
N TYR A 607 -5.44 11.11 -12.34
CA TYR A 607 -5.98 10.02 -13.13
C TYR A 607 -7.24 10.43 -13.88
N PHE A 608 -7.53 9.72 -14.97
CA PHE A 608 -8.80 9.81 -15.67
C PHE A 608 -9.09 8.53 -16.44
N THR A 609 -10.36 8.29 -16.71
CA THR A 609 -10.82 7.20 -17.59
C THR A 609 -11.84 7.71 -18.59
N TYR A 610 -11.96 6.98 -19.70
CA TYR A 610 -12.97 7.20 -20.72
C TYR A 610 -13.44 5.84 -21.25
N ASN A 611 -14.75 5.60 -21.25
CA ASN A 611 -15.35 4.32 -21.64
C ASN A 611 -16.34 4.47 -22.81
N GLY A 612 -16.14 5.45 -23.69
CA GLY A 612 -17.02 5.71 -24.84
C GLY A 612 -18.26 6.56 -24.53
N ASN A 613 -18.63 6.68 -23.26
CA ASN A 613 -19.71 7.56 -22.78
C ASN A 613 -19.15 8.58 -21.80
N ASN A 614 -19.51 9.85 -22.00
CA ASN A 614 -19.12 10.93 -21.10
C ASN A 614 -20.32 11.31 -20.20
N PRO A 615 -20.15 11.50 -18.88
CA PRO A 615 -21.25 11.90 -17.99
C PRO A 615 -21.81 13.30 -18.28
N THR A 616 -21.05 14.15 -18.97
CA THR A 616 -21.33 15.59 -19.15
C THR A 616 -22.02 15.96 -20.46
N ASP A 617 -22.25 15.02 -21.38
CA ASP A 617 -22.65 15.37 -22.74
C ASP A 617 -24.15 15.27 -22.98
N LYS A 618 -24.84 16.40 -22.82
CA LYS A 618 -26.08 16.68 -23.56
C LYS A 618 -25.85 17.48 -24.87
N ASN A 619 -24.61 17.91 -25.18
CA ASN A 619 -24.36 18.84 -26.31
C ASN A 619 -22.99 18.73 -27.04
N SER A 620 -22.24 17.62 -26.92
CA SER A 620 -20.97 17.43 -27.68
C SER A 620 -21.18 16.48 -28.86
N SER A 621 -20.96 16.96 -30.09
CA SER A 621 -21.28 16.26 -31.35
C SER A 621 -20.10 15.52 -31.99
N SER A 622 -19.05 15.11 -31.25
CA SER A 622 -17.86 14.50 -31.88
C SER A 622 -17.04 13.54 -31.01
N ASN A 623 -17.63 12.89 -30.01
CA ASN A 623 -16.89 11.92 -29.19
C ASN A 623 -16.76 10.56 -29.91
N SER A 624 -15.56 9.98 -29.90
CA SER A 624 -15.32 8.63 -30.39
C SER A 624 -15.95 7.60 -29.45
N GLU A 625 -17.12 7.08 -29.81
CA GLU A 625 -17.90 6.14 -28.98
C GLU A 625 -17.16 4.82 -28.70
N LYS A 626 -16.34 4.36 -29.65
CA LYS A 626 -15.50 3.15 -29.49
C LYS A 626 -14.21 3.41 -28.72
N ALA A 627 -13.83 4.66 -28.50
CA ALA A 627 -12.58 4.96 -27.85
C ALA A 627 -12.62 4.61 -26.35
N ARG A 628 -11.49 4.12 -25.84
CA ARG A 628 -11.30 3.74 -24.44
C ARG A 628 -10.00 4.33 -23.94
N ALA A 629 -9.97 4.83 -22.72
CA ALA A 629 -8.74 5.28 -22.10
C ALA A 629 -8.72 5.07 -20.58
N ALA A 630 -7.55 4.69 -20.07
CA ALA A 630 -7.23 4.66 -18.64
C ALA A 630 -5.84 5.26 -18.46
N VAL A 631 -5.73 6.31 -17.66
CA VAL A 631 -4.48 7.06 -17.51
C VAL A 631 -4.24 7.43 -16.04
N VAL A 632 -2.99 7.27 -15.62
CA VAL A 632 -2.45 7.76 -14.34
C VAL A 632 -1.15 8.51 -14.59
N PHE A 633 -0.92 9.61 -13.88
CA PHE A 633 0.26 10.45 -14.06
C PHE A 633 0.77 11.01 -12.74
N GLY A 634 2.05 11.36 -12.71
CA GLY A 634 2.67 12.06 -11.58
C GLY A 634 3.89 12.85 -12.04
N ALA A 635 4.11 13.99 -11.39
CA ALA A 635 5.14 14.93 -11.76
C ALA A 635 5.75 15.65 -10.55
N LYS A 636 7.01 16.03 -10.70
CA LYS A 636 7.81 16.69 -9.68
C LYS A 636 8.01 18.16 -10.02
N LYS A 637 7.90 19.03 -9.02
CA LYS A 637 8.18 20.47 -9.15
C LYS A 637 9.61 20.69 -9.65
N GLN A 638 9.75 21.65 -10.54
CA GLN A 638 11.02 22.02 -11.15
C GLN A 638 11.55 23.33 -10.56
N GLN A 639 12.87 23.41 -10.44
CA GLN A 639 13.60 24.63 -10.12
C GLN A 639 14.47 25.04 -11.30
N VAL A 640 14.74 26.34 -11.41
CA VAL A 640 15.65 26.87 -12.43
C VAL A 640 17.08 26.43 -12.08
N GLU A 641 17.81 25.90 -13.05
CA GLU A 641 19.20 25.52 -12.90
C GLU A 641 20.05 26.79 -12.67
N THR A 642 20.36 27.09 -11.41
CA THR A 642 21.36 28.12 -11.07
C THR A 642 22.72 27.51 -11.31
N THR A 643 23.36 27.87 -12.42
CA THR A 643 24.76 27.53 -12.69
C THR A 643 25.60 28.07 -11.53
N LYS A 644 26.23 27.19 -10.76
CA LYS A 644 27.23 27.57 -9.76
C LYS A 644 28.58 27.79 -10.41
#